data_AF-A0A1B0CHB8-F1
#
_entry.id   AF-A0A1B0CHB8-F1
#
_cell.length_a   1.000
_cell.length_b   1.000
_cell.length_c   1.000
_cell.angle_alpha   90.00
_cell.angle_beta   90.00
_cell.angle_gamma   90.00
#
_symmetry.space_group_name_H-M   'P 1'
#
loop_
_entity.id
_entity.type
_entity.pdbx_description
1 polymer ?
#
loop_
_entity_poly.entity_id
_entity_poly.type
_entity_poly.pdbx_seq_one_letter_code
_entity_poly.pdbx_strand_id
1 'polypeptide(L)'
;MTEKITLADALSNVEVLDELPLPDEQPCIEAQPCSVVYKANFDTNFEDRNGFVTGVAKYIEEATVHANLNVLLDEGQQHAVMLYTWRCCSRAIPQPKSNEQPNRVEIYEKTVEVLAPEVNKLLNFMYFQRKAIEAFCAEVKRLCHSEKRKDFVSEAYLLTLGKFINMFAVLDELKNMKSSVKNDYSTYRRAAQFLKVMSDSHTLQESQNLSMFLATQNKIRDAVRETLEKVNGYEDLMADVVNICVHMFETKMYMTPEEKHMLVKVMGFGLFLMDTEACNVNKLDQKKKLRLDRIDRIFKNLEVVPLFGDMQIAPFNYIKRSKHFDPSKWPLSSSTAISPQADLMVHLPQIREDHVKYISELARYTNEVTTTVKDNTTDAENRATADLALRGLQLLSEWSSVVTELYSWKLLHPTDHHQNKECPVEAEEYERATRYNYTDEEKFALIEVIAMIKGLQVLMTRIETVLCEAIRRSIYAELQDFVQLTLREPLRKAKGSESLDDPALKGKKDPDGGFKIAVPRLNVGPSSTQLYMVRTMLESLIADKSGGKRTLRKDIDGTCLMQIDHYYHAHLIDIVQYPDAKTELFQLFREFGNSIIFCLLIEQALSQEEVCDLLHAAPFQNILPRPYCKDGEKPETKQKRLESKYSSLQIVSNVEKFGTAKQAMIAREGDLLTRERLCCGLSIFEVILGRVKSYMDDPVWMGPPPINGVMNIDECSEFHRLWSALQFVYCIPVADTEFTVEQLFGEGLNWAGCVMIVLLGQQRKFEALDFCYHILRVQRVDGKDETVKGINLKRLVDRIRRFQVLNSQIFAVLNKYLKSGDSEGSTVEHVRCFPPPPHPSMMPASHYHDPNKIRH
;
A
#
# COMPACT_ATOMS: atom_id res chain seq x y z
N MET A 1 39.44 15.13 25.98
CA MET A 1 38.50 14.57 26.97
C MET A 1 38.11 13.21 26.42
N THR A 2 38.53 12.14 27.08
CA THR A 2 38.20 10.77 26.69
C THR A 2 36.75 10.51 27.04
N GLU A 3 35.87 10.44 26.04
CA GLU A 3 34.55 9.83 26.22
C GLU A 3 34.76 8.41 26.70
N LYS A 4 34.41 8.16 27.96
CA LYS A 4 34.44 6.82 28.54
C LYS A 4 33.32 6.04 27.88
N ILE A 5 33.68 5.23 26.89
CA ILE A 5 32.81 4.17 26.35
C ILE A 5 32.39 3.33 27.55
N THR A 6 31.09 3.29 27.79
CA THR A 6 30.55 2.58 28.94
C THR A 6 30.59 1.07 28.68
N LEU A 7 30.56 0.27 29.74
CA LEU A 7 30.47 -1.20 29.58
C LEU A 7 29.22 -1.59 28.77
N ALA A 8 28.16 -0.79 28.83
CA ALA A 8 26.95 -0.99 28.04
C ALA A 8 27.20 -0.78 26.53
N ASP A 9 27.96 0.25 26.15
CA ASP A 9 28.31 0.50 24.74
C ASP A 9 29.21 -0.61 24.18
N ALA A 10 30.13 -1.13 24.99
CA ALA A 10 30.99 -2.24 24.62
C ALA A 10 30.22 -3.57 24.47
N LEU A 11 29.23 -3.83 25.32
CA LEU A 11 28.36 -5.00 25.23
C LEU A 11 27.43 -4.91 24.02
N SER A 12 26.86 -3.73 23.75
CA SER A 12 26.00 -3.49 22.58
C SER A 12 26.76 -3.73 21.27
N ASN A 13 28.02 -3.31 21.17
CA ASN A 13 28.85 -3.58 19.99
C ASN A 13 29.19 -5.06 19.77
N VAL A 14 29.20 -5.86 20.85
CA VAL A 14 29.40 -7.31 20.77
C VAL A 14 28.10 -8.02 20.41
N GLU A 15 26.96 -7.57 20.92
CA GLU A 15 25.63 -8.06 20.51
C GLU A 15 25.36 -7.84 19.02
N VAL A 16 25.83 -6.72 18.44
CA VAL A 16 25.74 -6.44 16.99
C VAL A 16 26.50 -7.48 16.13
N LEU A 17 27.52 -8.15 16.69
CA LEU A 17 28.25 -9.21 15.99
C LEU A 17 27.48 -10.54 15.98
N ASP A 18 26.64 -10.82 16.99
CA ASP A 18 25.73 -11.97 17.00
C ASP A 18 24.54 -11.78 16.03
N GLU A 19 24.26 -10.54 15.61
CA GLU A 19 23.20 -10.21 14.65
C GLU A 19 23.65 -10.24 13.17
N LEU A 20 24.95 -10.33 12.90
CA LEU A 20 25.50 -10.41 11.54
C LEU A 20 25.06 -11.71 10.87
N PRO A 21 24.18 -11.65 9.84
CA PRO A 21 23.80 -12.83 9.09
C PRO A 21 25.02 -13.31 8.30
N LEU A 22 25.51 -14.51 8.62
CA LEU A 22 26.39 -15.23 7.69
C LEU A 22 25.55 -15.57 6.44
N PRO A 23 26.12 -15.48 5.22
CA PRO A 23 25.44 -15.94 4.02
C PRO A 23 25.34 -17.47 4.11
N ASP A 24 24.25 -17.95 4.68
CA ASP A 24 23.81 -19.31 4.49
C ASP A 24 23.02 -19.34 3.19
N GLU A 25 23.47 -20.11 2.20
CA GLU A 25 22.74 -20.32 0.93
C GLU A 25 21.45 -21.14 1.15
N GLN A 26 21.18 -21.54 2.39
CA GLN A 26 19.98 -22.25 2.76
C GLN A 26 18.77 -21.30 2.88
N PRO A 27 17.68 -21.53 2.12
CA PRO A 27 16.47 -20.73 2.26
C PRO A 27 15.92 -20.81 3.69
N CYS A 28 15.81 -19.66 4.35
CA CYS A 28 15.27 -19.55 5.70
C CYS A 28 13.76 -19.80 5.71
N ILE A 29 13.36 -21.05 5.91
CA ILE A 29 11.95 -21.49 5.97
C ILE A 29 11.38 -21.56 7.39
N GLU A 30 12.22 -21.37 8.41
CA GLU A 30 11.79 -21.38 9.80
C GLU A 30 11.01 -20.11 10.16
N ALA A 31 10.03 -20.22 11.05
CA ALA A 31 9.34 -19.06 11.60
C ALA A 31 10.23 -18.42 12.67
N GLN A 32 10.27 -17.08 12.70
CA GLN A 32 10.96 -16.38 13.78
C GLN A 32 10.31 -16.70 15.13
N PRO A 33 11.09 -16.89 16.21
CA PRO A 33 10.54 -16.99 17.55
C PRO A 33 9.76 -15.72 17.90
N CYS A 34 8.59 -15.87 18.53
CA CYS A 34 7.82 -14.72 19.01
C CYS A 34 8.65 -13.93 20.02
N SER A 35 8.94 -12.67 19.70
CA SER A 35 9.68 -11.80 20.61
C SER A 35 8.84 -11.48 21.84
N VAL A 36 9.38 -11.67 23.04
CA VAL A 36 8.74 -11.30 24.31
C VAL A 36 9.05 -9.83 24.61
N VAL A 37 8.72 -8.93 23.68
CA VAL A 37 8.81 -7.49 23.93
C VAL A 37 7.51 -7.03 24.58
N TYR A 38 7.61 -6.44 25.77
CA TYR A 38 6.49 -5.74 26.37
C TYR A 38 6.21 -4.46 25.55
N LYS A 39 5.23 -4.54 24.65
CA LYS A 39 4.72 -3.39 23.89
C LYS A 39 3.50 -2.86 24.63
N ALA A 40 3.55 -1.61 25.08
CA ALA A 40 2.39 -0.95 25.64
C ALA A 40 1.28 -0.92 24.58
N ASN A 41 0.17 -1.62 24.85
CA ASN A 41 -1.00 -1.57 23.98
C ASN A 41 -1.73 -0.26 24.23
N PHE A 42 -1.66 0.66 23.27
CA PHE A 42 -2.38 1.93 23.31
C PHE A 42 -3.76 1.85 22.66
N ASP A 43 -4.18 0.67 22.21
CA ASP A 43 -5.57 0.45 21.83
C ASP A 43 -6.41 0.23 23.09
N THR A 44 -7.09 1.28 23.51
CA THR A 44 -7.96 1.30 24.70
C THR A 44 -9.38 0.84 24.39
N ASN A 45 -9.69 0.43 23.16
CA ASN A 45 -11.07 0.19 22.70
C ASN A 45 -12.02 1.35 23.09
N PHE A 46 -11.52 2.58 22.94
CA PHE A 46 -12.24 3.81 23.24
C PHE A 46 -12.58 4.06 24.73
N GLU A 47 -11.90 3.44 25.69
CA GLU A 47 -12.13 3.69 27.13
C GLU A 47 -11.94 5.17 27.53
N ASP A 48 -10.98 5.86 26.89
CA ASP A 48 -10.66 7.28 27.12
C ASP A 48 -11.60 8.27 26.40
N ARG A 49 -12.65 7.79 25.70
CA ARG A 49 -13.59 8.63 24.93
C ARG A 49 -14.23 9.76 25.73
N ASN A 50 -14.50 9.54 27.02
CA ASN A 50 -15.11 10.55 27.90
C ASN A 50 -14.16 11.73 28.20
N GLY A 51 -12.85 11.57 27.95
CA GLY A 51 -11.87 12.66 28.08
C GLY A 51 -11.98 13.72 26.98
N PHE A 52 -12.65 13.42 25.86
CA PHE A 52 -12.83 14.33 24.72
C PHE A 52 -14.15 15.12 24.85
N VAL A 53 -14.31 15.84 25.97
CA VAL A 53 -15.52 16.58 26.38
C VAL A 53 -16.03 17.59 25.33
N THR A 54 -15.17 18.03 24.42
CA THR A 54 -15.50 18.95 23.31
C THR A 54 -16.01 18.24 22.03
N GLY A 55 -16.05 16.91 22.00
CA GLY A 55 -16.55 16.13 20.88
C GLY A 55 -18.08 16.24 20.74
N VAL A 56 -18.60 16.21 19.52
CA VAL A 56 -20.04 16.09 19.29
C VAL A 56 -20.51 14.79 19.93
N ALA A 57 -21.49 14.85 20.85
CA ALA A 57 -21.99 13.71 21.62
C ALA A 57 -22.30 12.47 20.76
N LYS A 58 -22.70 12.69 19.50
CA LYS A 58 -22.90 11.64 18.48
C LYS A 58 -21.70 10.71 18.29
N TYR A 59 -20.47 11.24 18.16
CA TYR A 59 -19.30 10.41 17.88
C TYR A 59 -18.86 9.62 19.12
N ILE A 60 -19.09 10.15 20.32
CA ILE A 60 -18.83 9.45 21.59
C ILE A 60 -19.82 8.29 21.77
N GLU A 61 -21.10 8.50 21.43
CA GLU A 61 -22.11 7.45 21.40
C GLU A 61 -21.73 6.35 20.39
N GLU A 62 -21.33 6.73 19.17
CA GLU A 62 -20.87 5.79 18.14
C GLU A 62 -19.66 4.98 18.60
N ALA A 63 -18.63 5.63 19.16
CA ALA A 63 -17.46 4.95 19.71
C ALA A 63 -17.80 3.98 20.86
N THR A 64 -18.80 4.32 21.69
CA THR A 64 -19.27 3.45 22.78
C THR A 64 -19.91 2.18 22.23
N VAL A 65 -20.77 2.31 21.22
CA VAL A 65 -21.40 1.16 20.59
C VAL A 65 -20.37 0.32 19.85
N HIS A 66 -19.46 0.97 19.11
CA HIS A 66 -18.36 0.30 18.41
C HIS A 66 -17.50 -0.55 19.36
N ALA A 67 -17.13 0.00 20.52
CA ALA A 67 -16.37 -0.73 21.53
C ALA A 67 -17.07 -2.02 21.99
N ASN A 68 -18.38 -1.94 22.24
CA ASN A 68 -19.18 -3.09 22.66
C ASN A 68 -19.30 -4.15 21.56
N LEU A 69 -19.40 -3.72 20.30
CA LEU A 69 -19.42 -4.62 19.15
C LEU A 69 -18.08 -5.35 18.98
N ASN A 70 -16.94 -4.68 19.20
CA ASN A 70 -15.62 -5.30 19.13
C ASN A 70 -15.47 -6.43 20.17
N VAL A 71 -15.95 -6.23 21.40
CA VAL A 71 -15.91 -7.27 22.44
C VAL A 71 -16.66 -8.54 22.01
N LEU A 72 -17.79 -8.39 21.32
CA LEU A 72 -18.54 -9.54 20.80
C LEU A 72 -17.83 -10.23 19.64
N LEU A 73 -17.11 -9.49 18.79
CA LEU A 73 -16.29 -10.10 17.73
C LEU A 73 -15.16 -10.95 18.33
N ASP A 74 -14.51 -10.47 19.38
CA ASP A 74 -13.46 -11.21 20.09
C ASP A 74 -14.01 -12.47 20.76
N GLU A 75 -15.15 -12.37 21.45
CA GLU A 75 -15.86 -13.53 22.03
C GLU A 75 -16.26 -14.54 20.94
N GLY A 76 -16.72 -14.06 19.78
CA GLY A 76 -17.03 -14.89 18.63
C GLY A 76 -15.82 -15.63 18.06
N GLN A 77 -14.66 -14.99 18.02
CA GLN A 77 -13.42 -15.62 17.59
C GLN A 77 -13.00 -16.75 18.53
N GLN A 78 -13.18 -16.59 19.85
CA GLN A 78 -12.93 -17.66 20.82
C GLN A 78 -13.83 -18.88 20.56
N HIS A 79 -15.11 -18.64 20.25
CA HIS A 79 -16.03 -19.72 19.87
C HIS A 79 -15.67 -20.38 18.53
N ALA A 80 -15.18 -19.62 17.55
CA ALA A 80 -14.69 -20.17 16.29
C ALA A 80 -13.48 -21.11 16.52
N VAL A 81 -12.50 -20.68 17.33
CA VAL A 81 -11.35 -21.51 17.73
C VAL A 81 -11.82 -22.78 18.45
N MET A 82 -12.76 -22.65 19.40
CA MET A 82 -13.34 -23.78 20.12
C MET A 82 -13.97 -24.80 19.16
N LEU A 83 -14.80 -24.36 18.21
CA LEU A 83 -15.44 -25.26 17.22
C LEU A 83 -14.40 -25.91 16.32
N TYR A 84 -13.46 -25.13 15.79
CA TYR A 84 -12.43 -25.60 14.87
C TYR A 84 -11.52 -26.65 15.51
N THR A 85 -11.11 -26.44 16.75
CA THR A 85 -10.22 -27.36 17.48
C THR A 85 -10.95 -28.52 18.15
N TRP A 86 -12.29 -28.54 18.11
CA TRP A 86 -13.09 -29.61 18.70
C TRP A 86 -12.82 -30.96 18.01
N ARG A 87 -12.26 -31.90 18.77
CA ARG A 87 -12.10 -33.31 18.38
C ARG A 87 -13.11 -34.18 19.13
N CYS A 88 -13.55 -35.26 18.48
CA CYS A 88 -14.63 -36.10 18.97
C CYS A 88 -14.21 -36.90 20.21
N CYS A 89 -14.70 -36.50 21.38
CA CYS A 89 -14.44 -37.20 22.65
C CYS A 89 -15.16 -38.55 22.69
N SER A 90 -16.39 -38.62 22.15
CA SER A 90 -17.23 -39.81 22.14
C SER A 90 -16.63 -40.98 21.35
N ARG A 91 -15.69 -40.74 20.43
CA ARG A 91 -14.91 -41.79 19.75
C ARG A 91 -13.92 -42.49 20.68
N ALA A 92 -13.45 -41.81 21.72
CA ALA A 92 -12.54 -42.36 22.73
C ALA A 92 -13.28 -43.01 23.91
N ILE A 93 -14.57 -42.72 24.08
CA ILE A 93 -15.38 -43.26 25.18
C ILE A 93 -15.91 -44.65 24.81
N PRO A 94 -15.70 -45.68 25.66
CA PRO A 94 -16.24 -47.01 25.43
C PRO A 94 -17.77 -46.97 25.46
N GLN A 95 -18.42 -47.42 24.37
CA GLN A 95 -19.88 -47.48 24.30
C GLN A 95 -20.39 -48.75 25.00
N PRO A 96 -21.44 -48.67 25.84
CA PRO A 96 -22.07 -49.85 26.41
C PRO A 96 -22.63 -50.77 25.32
N LYS A 97 -22.22 -52.04 25.30
CA LYS A 97 -22.60 -53.04 24.28
C LYS A 97 -23.94 -53.71 24.58
N SER A 98 -24.31 -53.82 25.84
CA SER A 98 -25.59 -54.41 26.27
C SER A 98 -26.11 -53.73 27.54
N ASN A 99 -27.41 -53.91 27.81
CA ASN A 99 -28.03 -53.37 29.01
C ASN A 99 -27.51 -54.03 30.31
N GLU A 100 -26.97 -55.24 30.20
CA GLU A 100 -26.47 -56.09 31.30
C GLU A 100 -24.97 -55.90 31.57
N GLN A 101 -24.30 -55.00 30.84
CA GLN A 101 -22.86 -54.79 30.99
C GLN A 101 -22.50 -54.30 32.41
N PRO A 102 -21.57 -54.96 33.14
CA PRO A 102 -21.29 -54.66 34.55
C PRO A 102 -20.84 -53.22 34.81
N ASN A 103 -19.93 -52.69 33.98
CA ASN A 103 -19.39 -51.33 34.12
C ASN A 103 -20.21 -50.26 33.38
N ARG A 104 -21.47 -50.55 33.01
CA ARG A 104 -22.33 -49.61 32.27
C ARG A 104 -22.57 -48.31 33.02
N VAL A 105 -22.78 -48.39 34.34
CA VAL A 105 -23.02 -47.22 35.20
C VAL A 105 -21.75 -46.36 35.27
N GLU A 106 -20.62 -46.98 35.59
CA GLU A 106 -19.31 -46.32 35.68
C GLU A 106 -18.93 -45.61 34.37
N ILE A 107 -19.15 -46.27 33.22
CA ILE A 107 -18.94 -45.66 31.90
C ILE A 107 -19.76 -44.39 31.75
N TYR A 108 -21.04 -44.41 32.13
CA TYR A 108 -21.89 -43.22 32.02
C TYR A 108 -21.52 -42.12 33.02
N GLU A 109 -21.11 -42.47 34.24
CA GLU A 109 -20.63 -41.50 35.22
C GLU A 109 -19.38 -40.78 34.70
N LYS A 110 -18.40 -41.52 34.20
CA LYS A 110 -17.19 -40.95 33.58
C LYS A 110 -17.47 -40.20 32.28
N THR A 111 -18.46 -40.64 31.50
CA THR A 111 -18.91 -39.90 30.32
C THR A 111 -19.45 -38.52 30.69
N VAL A 112 -20.28 -38.43 31.74
CA VAL A 112 -20.82 -37.15 32.23
C VAL A 112 -19.70 -36.29 32.81
N GLU A 113 -18.81 -36.86 33.61
CA GLU A 113 -17.67 -36.15 34.21
C GLU A 113 -16.78 -35.47 33.15
N VAL A 114 -16.45 -36.19 32.07
CA VAL A 114 -15.59 -35.69 30.99
C VAL A 114 -16.32 -34.70 30.08
N LEU A 115 -17.56 -34.99 29.70
CA LEU A 115 -18.28 -34.19 28.69
C LEU A 115 -19.05 -33.00 29.27
N ALA A 116 -19.39 -32.97 30.56
CA ALA A 116 -20.16 -31.88 31.15
C ALA A 116 -19.49 -30.49 30.96
N PRO A 117 -18.18 -30.32 31.22
CA PRO A 117 -17.50 -29.04 31.00
C PRO A 117 -17.53 -28.61 29.52
N GLU A 118 -17.41 -29.57 28.60
CA GLU A 118 -17.43 -29.33 27.16
C GLU A 118 -18.85 -28.94 26.71
N VAL A 119 -19.89 -29.63 27.18
CA VAL A 119 -21.29 -29.26 26.91
C VAL A 119 -21.63 -27.87 27.42
N ASN A 120 -21.05 -27.44 28.55
CA ASN A 120 -21.21 -26.06 29.02
C ASN A 120 -20.66 -25.03 28.02
N LYS A 121 -19.55 -25.33 27.33
CA LYS A 121 -19.03 -24.47 26.25
C LYS A 121 -20.00 -24.39 25.07
N LEU A 122 -20.70 -25.49 24.75
CA LEU A 122 -21.72 -25.52 23.69
C LEU A 122 -22.99 -24.74 24.07
N LEU A 123 -23.39 -24.78 25.34
CA LEU A 123 -24.46 -23.93 25.86
C LEU A 123 -24.08 -22.46 25.74
N ASN A 124 -22.87 -22.09 26.20
CA ASN A 124 -22.35 -20.73 26.06
C ASN A 124 -22.33 -20.28 24.60
N PHE A 125 -21.88 -21.13 23.67
CA PHE A 125 -21.92 -20.83 22.23
C PHE A 125 -23.35 -20.61 21.72
N MET A 126 -24.31 -21.46 22.11
CA MET A 126 -25.73 -21.31 21.72
C MET A 126 -26.31 -19.98 22.23
N TYR A 127 -25.93 -19.56 23.44
CA TYR A 127 -26.35 -18.28 24.02
C TYR A 127 -25.66 -17.10 23.37
N PHE A 128 -24.34 -17.19 23.16
CA PHE A 128 -23.53 -16.17 22.51
C PHE A 128 -24.08 -15.82 21.13
N GLN A 129 -24.29 -16.81 20.25
CA GLN A 129 -24.75 -16.53 18.89
C GLN A 129 -26.11 -15.80 18.90
N ARG A 130 -27.00 -16.12 19.85
CA ARG A 130 -28.30 -15.46 19.98
C ARG A 130 -28.13 -14.00 20.40
N LYS A 131 -27.33 -13.77 21.45
CA LYS A 131 -26.98 -12.43 21.95
C LYS A 131 -26.32 -11.58 20.84
N ALA A 132 -25.41 -12.17 20.08
CA ALA A 132 -24.71 -11.50 18.99
C ALA A 132 -25.65 -11.11 17.84
N ILE A 133 -26.57 -12.01 17.43
CA ILE A 133 -27.59 -11.71 16.42
C ILE A 133 -28.51 -10.59 16.89
N GLU A 134 -29.00 -10.65 18.13
CA GLU A 134 -29.88 -9.64 18.71
C GLU A 134 -29.20 -8.26 18.75
N ALA A 135 -27.94 -8.20 19.21
CA ALA A 135 -27.15 -6.96 19.25
C ALA A 135 -26.91 -6.38 17.84
N PHE A 136 -26.50 -7.22 16.89
CA PHE A 136 -26.27 -6.83 15.50
C PHE A 136 -27.55 -6.29 14.85
N CYS A 137 -28.66 -7.02 14.96
CA CYS A 137 -29.94 -6.61 14.37
C CYS A 137 -30.53 -5.38 15.05
N ALA A 138 -30.31 -5.18 16.36
CA ALA A 138 -30.70 -3.96 17.05
C ALA A 138 -29.97 -2.73 16.47
N GLU A 139 -28.68 -2.85 16.18
CA GLU A 139 -27.92 -1.77 15.54
C GLU A 139 -28.35 -1.51 14.10
N VAL A 140 -28.59 -2.56 13.31
CA VAL A 140 -29.16 -2.42 11.96
C VAL A 140 -30.51 -1.68 12.02
N LYS A 141 -31.38 -2.06 12.97
CA LYS A 141 -32.68 -1.39 13.18
C LYS A 141 -32.51 0.08 13.56
N ARG A 142 -31.54 0.42 14.40
CA ARG A 142 -31.27 1.80 14.82
C ARG A 142 -30.79 2.66 13.64
N LEU A 143 -29.87 2.14 12.83
CA LEU A 143 -29.30 2.84 11.67
C LEU A 143 -30.27 2.95 10.48
N CYS A 144 -31.21 2.02 10.36
CA CYS A 144 -32.25 2.06 9.34
C CYS A 144 -33.46 2.93 9.69
N HIS A 145 -33.53 3.51 10.89
CA HIS A 145 -34.59 4.43 11.27
C HIS A 145 -34.66 5.62 10.29
N SER A 146 -35.87 6.07 9.92
CA SER A 146 -36.09 7.07 8.84
C SER A 146 -35.27 8.36 8.99
N GLU A 147 -35.13 8.85 10.22
CA GLU A 147 -34.31 10.01 10.56
C GLU A 147 -32.81 9.70 10.51
N LYS A 148 -32.39 8.52 10.99
CA LYS A 148 -30.98 8.12 11.08
C LYS A 148 -30.40 7.66 9.75
N ARG A 149 -31.22 7.15 8.82
CA ARG A 149 -30.77 6.68 7.51
C ARG A 149 -30.20 7.80 6.64
N LYS A 150 -30.57 9.05 6.92
CA LYS A 150 -30.03 10.26 6.26
C LYS A 150 -28.77 10.80 6.94
N ASP A 151 -28.44 10.30 8.12
CA ASP A 151 -27.26 10.71 8.85
C ASP A 151 -26.01 10.01 8.31
N PHE A 152 -24.87 10.66 8.50
CA PHE A 152 -23.55 10.06 8.31
C PHE A 152 -23.35 8.87 9.25
N VAL A 153 -22.80 7.79 8.69
CA VAL A 153 -22.33 6.57 9.37
C VAL A 153 -20.89 6.34 8.93
N SER A 154 -19.97 6.14 9.86
CA SER A 154 -18.55 6.05 9.51
C SER A 154 -18.22 4.74 8.77
N GLU A 155 -17.23 4.80 7.88
CA GLU A 155 -16.69 3.65 7.15
C GLU A 155 -16.22 2.56 8.12
N ALA A 156 -15.53 2.95 9.20
CA ALA A 156 -15.10 2.01 10.24
C ALA A 156 -16.28 1.27 10.90
N TYR A 157 -17.41 1.95 11.11
CA TYR A 157 -18.60 1.33 11.69
C TYR A 157 -19.28 0.37 10.70
N LEU A 158 -19.38 0.75 9.42
CA LEU A 158 -19.85 -0.15 8.36
C LEU A 158 -18.97 -1.40 8.23
N LEU A 159 -17.64 -1.24 8.34
CA LEU A 159 -16.71 -2.36 8.30
C LEU A 159 -16.90 -3.31 9.50
N THR A 160 -17.16 -2.77 10.70
CA THR A 160 -17.47 -3.58 11.89
C THR A 160 -18.77 -4.37 11.72
N LEU A 161 -19.81 -3.78 11.12
CA LEU A 161 -21.01 -4.54 10.72
C LEU A 161 -20.67 -5.65 9.71
N GLY A 162 -19.78 -5.38 8.76
CA GLY A 162 -19.22 -6.39 7.85
C GLY A 162 -18.52 -7.53 8.60
N LYS A 163 -17.68 -7.22 9.60
CA LYS A 163 -17.01 -8.24 10.44
C LYS A 163 -18.00 -9.14 11.17
N PHE A 164 -19.14 -8.61 11.63
CA PHE A 164 -20.22 -9.42 12.21
C PHE A 164 -20.83 -10.39 11.21
N ILE A 165 -21.11 -9.92 9.99
CA ILE A 165 -21.62 -10.76 8.89
C ILE A 165 -20.63 -11.92 8.64
N ASN A 166 -19.32 -11.63 8.55
CA ASN A 166 -18.30 -12.65 8.42
C ASN A 166 -18.25 -13.61 9.63
N MET A 167 -18.32 -13.10 10.87
CA MET A 167 -18.34 -13.92 12.08
C MET A 167 -19.50 -14.92 12.07
N PHE A 168 -20.71 -14.49 11.70
CA PHE A 168 -21.85 -15.39 11.60
C PHE A 168 -21.64 -16.48 10.54
N ALA A 169 -21.08 -16.14 9.38
CA ALA A 169 -20.73 -17.13 8.36
C ALA A 169 -19.73 -18.17 8.89
N VAL A 170 -18.64 -17.71 9.52
CA VAL A 170 -17.61 -18.58 10.09
C VAL A 170 -18.18 -19.54 11.14
N LEU A 171 -18.94 -19.01 12.11
CA LEU A 171 -19.52 -19.82 13.19
C LEU A 171 -20.53 -20.86 12.67
N ASP A 172 -21.35 -20.49 11.70
CA ASP A 172 -22.37 -21.38 11.15
C ASP A 172 -21.75 -22.52 10.34
N GLU A 173 -20.80 -22.21 9.46
CA GLU A 173 -20.11 -23.21 8.64
C GLU A 173 -19.23 -24.14 9.50
N LEU A 174 -18.51 -23.61 10.51
CA LEU A 174 -17.77 -24.43 11.48
C LEU A 174 -18.70 -25.40 12.22
N LYS A 175 -19.85 -24.90 12.68
CA LYS A 175 -20.88 -25.72 13.33
C LYS A 175 -21.43 -26.79 12.37
N ASN A 176 -21.68 -26.44 11.11
CA ASN A 176 -22.23 -27.35 10.11
C ASN A 176 -21.28 -28.52 9.81
N MET A 177 -19.97 -28.23 9.70
CA MET A 177 -18.95 -29.24 9.38
C MET A 177 -18.56 -30.11 10.58
N LYS A 178 -18.61 -29.59 11.81
CA LYS A 178 -18.14 -30.29 13.01
C LYS A 178 -19.17 -31.28 13.58
N SER A 179 -19.37 -32.40 12.89
CA SER A 179 -20.21 -33.52 13.37
C SER A 179 -19.84 -34.03 14.76
N SER A 180 -18.56 -33.95 15.14
CA SER A 180 -18.03 -34.28 16.47
C SER A 180 -18.79 -33.59 17.61
N VAL A 181 -19.09 -32.30 17.46
CA VAL A 181 -19.81 -31.49 18.47
C VAL A 181 -21.19 -32.08 18.75
N LYS A 182 -21.94 -32.39 17.69
CA LYS A 182 -23.26 -33.02 17.79
C LYS A 182 -23.19 -34.41 18.42
N ASN A 183 -22.18 -35.20 18.06
CA ASN A 183 -22.00 -36.57 18.54
C ASN A 183 -21.63 -36.62 20.04
N ASP A 184 -20.75 -35.73 20.48
CA ASP A 184 -20.35 -35.61 21.87
C ASP A 184 -21.52 -35.19 22.74
N TYR A 185 -22.27 -34.17 22.32
CA TYR A 185 -23.49 -33.77 23.02
C TYR A 185 -24.54 -34.89 23.08
N SER A 186 -24.75 -35.62 21.98
CA SER A 186 -25.69 -36.75 21.94
C SER A 186 -25.27 -37.88 22.89
N THR A 187 -23.96 -38.10 23.05
CA THR A 187 -23.40 -39.11 23.98
C THR A 187 -23.56 -38.67 25.43
N TYR A 188 -23.25 -37.41 25.73
CA TYR A 188 -23.51 -36.81 27.04
C TYR A 188 -25.00 -36.90 27.41
N ARG A 189 -25.90 -36.50 26.51
CA ARG A 189 -27.34 -36.48 26.76
C ARG A 189 -27.86 -37.88 27.13
N ARG A 190 -27.41 -38.94 26.43
CA ARG A 190 -27.78 -40.33 26.74
C ARG A 190 -27.31 -40.75 28.15
N ALA A 191 -26.06 -40.44 28.50
CA ALA A 191 -25.49 -40.77 29.80
C ALA A 191 -26.19 -40.03 30.94
N ALA A 192 -26.38 -38.72 30.80
CA ALA A 192 -27.02 -37.88 31.80
C ALA A 192 -28.51 -38.20 32.00
N GLN A 193 -29.23 -38.61 30.94
CA GLN A 193 -30.60 -39.12 31.06
C GLN A 193 -30.67 -40.45 31.82
N PHE A 194 -29.74 -41.37 31.55
CA PHE A 194 -29.67 -42.66 32.25
C PHE A 194 -29.41 -42.47 33.75
N LEU A 195 -28.47 -41.58 34.09
CA LEU A 195 -28.11 -41.25 35.48
C LEU A 195 -29.11 -40.31 36.18
N LYS A 196 -30.16 -39.86 35.48
CA LYS A 196 -31.16 -38.91 35.98
C LYS A 196 -30.57 -37.59 36.50
N VAL A 197 -29.49 -37.13 35.87
CA VAL A 197 -28.81 -35.86 36.21
C VAL A 197 -29.65 -34.66 35.79
N MET A 198 -30.43 -34.77 34.70
CA MET A 198 -31.37 -33.74 34.25
C MET A 198 -32.77 -34.01 34.82
N SER A 199 -33.13 -33.36 35.92
CA SER A 199 -34.37 -33.63 36.66
C SER A 199 -35.35 -32.46 36.75
N ASP A 200 -34.87 -31.22 36.62
CA ASP A 200 -35.70 -30.02 36.63
C ASP A 200 -36.18 -29.61 35.22
N SER A 201 -37.31 -28.93 35.16
CA SER A 201 -37.94 -28.55 33.88
C SER A 201 -37.11 -27.57 33.06
N HIS A 202 -36.26 -26.75 33.69
CA HIS A 202 -35.45 -25.75 33.00
C HIS A 202 -34.29 -26.43 32.25
N THR A 203 -33.52 -27.28 32.93
CA THR A 203 -32.40 -28.01 32.31
C THR A 203 -32.85 -28.94 31.19
N LEU A 204 -34.05 -29.54 31.31
CA LEU A 204 -34.64 -30.34 30.23
C LEU A 204 -34.96 -29.51 28.98
N GLN A 205 -35.53 -28.31 29.15
CA GLN A 205 -35.83 -27.41 28.03
C GLN A 205 -34.55 -26.90 27.37
N GLU A 206 -33.55 -26.52 28.16
CA GLU A 206 -32.25 -26.05 27.67
C GLU A 206 -31.52 -27.16 26.88
N SER A 207 -31.54 -28.38 27.40
CA SER A 207 -31.02 -29.57 26.74
C SER A 207 -31.72 -29.84 25.39
N GLN A 208 -33.04 -29.66 25.33
CA GLN A 208 -33.79 -29.79 24.09
C GLN A 208 -33.44 -28.69 23.08
N ASN A 209 -33.30 -27.44 23.54
CA ASN A 209 -32.90 -26.32 22.68
C ASN A 209 -31.51 -26.53 22.06
N LEU A 210 -30.53 -26.95 22.87
CA LEU A 210 -29.18 -27.24 22.39
C LEU A 210 -29.19 -28.39 21.38
N SER A 211 -29.98 -29.44 21.63
CA SER A 211 -30.13 -30.55 20.69
C SER A 211 -30.66 -30.10 19.33
N MET A 212 -31.66 -29.22 19.32
CA MET A 212 -32.22 -28.68 18.07
C MET A 212 -31.22 -27.77 17.38
N PHE A 213 -30.54 -26.89 18.12
CA PHE A 213 -29.52 -25.99 17.59
C PHE A 213 -28.40 -26.77 16.87
N LEU A 214 -27.83 -27.79 17.51
CA LEU A 214 -26.76 -28.61 16.92
C LEU A 214 -27.23 -29.49 15.75
N ALA A 215 -28.51 -29.90 15.74
CA ALA A 215 -29.06 -30.75 14.69
C ALA A 215 -29.43 -29.99 13.41
N THR A 216 -29.89 -28.74 13.52
CA THR A 216 -30.32 -27.94 12.37
C THR A 216 -29.11 -27.35 11.64
N GLN A 217 -28.96 -27.69 10.36
CA GLN A 217 -27.96 -27.10 9.47
C GLN A 217 -28.30 -25.63 9.18
N ASN A 218 -27.28 -24.80 9.05
CA ASN A 218 -27.39 -23.37 8.74
C ASN A 218 -28.17 -22.51 9.75
N LYS A 219 -28.30 -22.97 11.00
CA LYS A 219 -29.22 -22.38 11.98
C LYS A 219 -28.89 -20.92 12.31
N ILE A 220 -27.61 -20.54 12.36
CA ILE A 220 -27.19 -19.17 12.71
C ILE A 220 -27.51 -18.25 11.52
N ARG A 221 -27.13 -18.65 10.31
CA ARG A 221 -27.41 -17.90 9.09
C ARG A 221 -28.91 -17.63 8.90
N ASP A 222 -29.73 -18.66 9.06
CA ASP A 222 -31.17 -18.54 8.85
C ASP A 222 -31.79 -17.64 9.93
N ALA A 223 -31.31 -17.71 11.18
CA ALA A 223 -31.73 -16.81 12.26
C ALA A 223 -31.35 -15.34 12.03
N VAL A 224 -30.14 -15.07 11.50
CA VAL A 224 -29.71 -13.72 11.10
C VAL A 224 -30.66 -13.18 10.03
N ARG A 225 -30.91 -13.96 8.97
CA ARG A 225 -31.81 -13.57 7.87
C ARG A 225 -33.22 -13.27 8.37
N GLU A 226 -33.84 -14.19 9.11
CA GLU A 226 -35.19 -14.04 9.66
C GLU A 226 -35.33 -12.80 10.56
N THR A 227 -34.27 -12.42 11.27
CA THR A 227 -34.29 -11.25 12.16
C THR A 227 -34.06 -9.95 11.40
N LEU A 228 -33.19 -9.95 10.39
CA LEU A 228 -32.96 -8.81 9.50
C LEU A 228 -34.19 -8.46 8.65
N GLU A 229 -34.90 -9.45 8.11
CA GLU A 229 -36.10 -9.24 7.30
C GLU A 229 -37.23 -8.51 8.05
N LYS A 230 -37.21 -8.54 9.39
CA LYS A 230 -38.16 -7.78 10.24
C LYS A 230 -37.83 -6.30 10.33
N VAL A 231 -36.63 -5.88 9.91
CA VAL A 231 -36.17 -4.49 9.95
C VAL A 231 -36.45 -3.82 8.61
N ASN A 232 -37.28 -2.79 8.60
CA ASN A 232 -37.59 -2.06 7.38
C ASN A 232 -36.35 -1.30 6.87
N GLY A 233 -36.00 -1.48 5.59
CA GLY A 233 -34.87 -0.79 4.95
C GLY A 233 -33.49 -1.33 5.32
N TYR A 234 -33.38 -2.54 5.88
CA TYR A 234 -32.09 -3.16 6.22
C TYR A 234 -31.21 -3.38 4.98
N GLU A 235 -31.83 -3.68 3.83
CA GLU A 235 -31.15 -3.92 2.55
C GLU A 235 -30.35 -2.72 2.09
N ASP A 236 -30.80 -1.51 2.41
CA ASP A 236 -30.10 -0.28 2.05
C ASP A 236 -28.82 -0.11 2.88
N LEU A 237 -28.85 -0.46 4.18
CA LEU A 237 -27.65 -0.44 5.02
C LEU A 237 -26.69 -1.57 4.64
N MET A 238 -27.19 -2.76 4.38
CA MET A 238 -26.37 -3.88 3.90
C MET A 238 -25.71 -3.57 2.54
N ALA A 239 -26.39 -2.83 1.66
CA ALA A 239 -25.79 -2.36 0.43
C ALA A 239 -24.64 -1.37 0.68
N ASP A 240 -24.75 -0.46 1.67
CA ASP A 240 -23.64 0.42 2.06
C ASP A 240 -22.43 -0.42 2.58
N VAL A 241 -22.69 -1.46 3.40
CA VAL A 241 -21.65 -2.39 3.89
C VAL A 241 -20.95 -3.13 2.74
N VAL A 242 -21.71 -3.66 1.77
CA VAL A 242 -21.13 -4.33 0.60
C VAL A 242 -20.33 -3.34 -0.26
N ASN A 243 -20.85 -2.13 -0.49
CA ASN A 243 -20.19 -1.11 -1.29
C ASN A 243 -18.85 -0.65 -0.68
N ILE A 244 -18.78 -0.48 0.66
CA ILE A 244 -17.50 -0.12 1.30
C ILE A 244 -16.50 -1.26 1.17
N CYS A 245 -16.93 -2.52 1.27
CA CYS A 245 -16.04 -3.67 1.03
C CYS A 245 -15.51 -3.69 -0.42
N VAL A 246 -16.36 -3.42 -1.42
CA VAL A 246 -15.95 -3.33 -2.82
C VAL A 246 -14.96 -2.19 -3.03
N HIS A 247 -15.24 -1.03 -2.44
CA HIS A 247 -14.37 0.13 -2.52
C HIS A 247 -13.00 -0.16 -1.90
N MET A 248 -12.96 -0.69 -0.67
CA MET A 248 -11.73 -1.05 0.03
C MET A 248 -10.93 -2.11 -0.74
N PHE A 249 -11.59 -3.09 -1.35
CA PHE A 249 -10.91 -4.12 -2.14
C PHE A 249 -10.24 -3.53 -3.38
N GLU A 250 -10.97 -2.73 -4.17
CA GLU A 250 -10.44 -2.18 -5.43
C GLU A 250 -9.38 -1.08 -5.22
N THR A 251 -9.46 -0.35 -4.12
CA THR A 251 -8.48 0.70 -3.78
C THR A 251 -7.34 0.21 -2.90
N LYS A 252 -7.26 -1.10 -2.63
CA LYS A 252 -6.27 -1.71 -1.75
C LYS A 252 -6.22 -1.11 -0.33
N MET A 253 -7.38 -0.74 0.23
CA MET A 253 -7.50 -0.28 1.62
C MET A 253 -7.63 -1.46 2.60
N TYR A 254 -6.59 -2.28 2.66
CA TYR A 254 -6.40 -3.39 3.58
C TYR A 254 -4.90 -3.62 3.76
N MET A 255 -4.50 -4.24 4.86
CA MET A 255 -3.09 -4.51 5.14
C MET A 255 -2.79 -6.00 5.17
N THR A 256 -3.64 -6.84 5.76
CA THR A 256 -3.37 -8.28 5.88
C THR A 256 -4.16 -9.11 4.87
N PRO A 257 -3.70 -10.35 4.54
CA PRO A 257 -4.48 -11.27 3.71
C PRO A 257 -5.86 -11.55 4.31
N GLU A 258 -5.95 -11.69 5.64
CA GLU A 258 -7.22 -11.95 6.32
C GLU A 258 -8.22 -10.80 6.14
N GLU A 259 -7.76 -9.54 6.21
CA GLU A 259 -8.60 -8.38 5.93
C GLU A 259 -9.08 -8.40 4.48
N LYS A 260 -8.19 -8.64 3.50
CA LYS A 260 -8.53 -8.78 2.08
C LYS A 260 -9.62 -9.86 1.88
N HIS A 261 -9.41 -11.04 2.44
CA HIS A 261 -10.33 -12.18 2.32
C HIS A 261 -11.67 -11.93 3.01
N MET A 262 -11.66 -11.23 4.15
CA MET A 262 -12.88 -10.83 4.86
C MET A 262 -13.78 -9.96 3.99
N LEU A 263 -13.22 -8.98 3.25
CA LEU A 263 -14.02 -8.14 2.33
C LEU A 263 -14.80 -8.99 1.32
N VAL A 264 -14.15 -10.00 0.72
CA VAL A 264 -14.79 -10.89 -0.27
C VAL A 264 -15.86 -11.78 0.37
N LYS A 265 -15.62 -12.30 1.58
CA LYS A 265 -16.62 -13.06 2.34
C LYS A 265 -17.85 -12.22 2.65
N VAL A 266 -17.66 -10.97 3.08
CA VAL A 266 -18.75 -10.03 3.38
C VAL A 266 -19.55 -9.69 2.12
N MET A 267 -18.91 -9.51 0.96
CA MET A 267 -19.62 -9.33 -0.31
C MET A 267 -20.55 -10.51 -0.61
N GLY A 268 -20.03 -11.74 -0.54
CA GLY A 268 -20.82 -12.95 -0.86
C GLY A 268 -21.97 -13.15 0.11
N PHE A 269 -21.69 -13.11 1.41
CA PHE A 269 -22.70 -13.38 2.42
C PHE A 269 -23.69 -12.21 2.60
N GLY A 270 -23.23 -10.97 2.50
CA GLY A 270 -24.07 -9.77 2.54
C GLY A 270 -25.09 -9.73 1.39
N LEU A 271 -24.67 -10.03 0.15
CA LEU A 271 -25.58 -10.16 -0.98
C LEU A 271 -26.62 -11.27 -0.77
N PHE A 272 -26.19 -12.41 -0.24
CA PHE A 272 -27.09 -13.51 0.09
C PHE A 272 -28.14 -13.11 1.13
N LEU A 273 -27.74 -12.43 2.21
CA LEU A 273 -28.67 -11.97 3.26
C LEU A 273 -29.69 -10.95 2.74
N MET A 274 -29.32 -10.09 1.77
CA MET A 274 -30.23 -9.13 1.16
C MET A 274 -31.23 -9.76 0.17
N ASP A 275 -30.84 -10.82 -0.52
CA ASP A 275 -31.69 -11.44 -1.54
C ASP A 275 -32.77 -12.34 -0.90
N THR A 276 -33.97 -11.79 -0.80
CA THR A 276 -35.12 -12.31 -0.03
C THR A 276 -36.40 -12.18 -0.85
N GLU A 277 -37.59 -12.52 -0.33
CA GLU A 277 -38.84 -12.23 -1.07
C GLU A 277 -39.11 -10.73 -1.23
N ALA A 278 -38.75 -9.94 -0.22
CA ALA A 278 -38.99 -8.51 -0.20
C ALA A 278 -37.95 -7.71 -1.00
N CYS A 279 -36.71 -8.22 -1.11
CA CYS A 279 -35.60 -7.53 -1.74
C CYS A 279 -34.92 -8.41 -2.79
N ASN A 280 -34.65 -7.82 -3.96
CA ASN A 280 -33.98 -8.48 -5.08
C ASN A 280 -32.70 -7.72 -5.43
N VAL A 281 -31.56 -8.41 -5.31
CA VAL A 281 -30.23 -7.78 -5.54
C VAL A 281 -30.03 -7.30 -6.98
N ASN A 282 -30.61 -7.99 -7.97
CA ASN A 282 -30.54 -7.56 -9.38
C ASN A 282 -31.32 -6.25 -9.61
N LYS A 283 -32.38 -6.00 -8.84
CA LYS A 283 -33.09 -4.70 -8.88
C LYS A 283 -32.29 -3.59 -8.19
N LEU A 284 -31.52 -3.90 -7.15
CA LEU A 284 -30.64 -2.92 -6.51
C LEU A 284 -29.50 -2.49 -7.45
N ASP A 285 -28.97 -3.42 -8.25
CA ASP A 285 -28.01 -3.15 -9.32
C ASP A 285 -28.60 -2.23 -10.41
N GLN A 286 -29.81 -2.51 -10.88
CA GLN A 286 -30.51 -1.64 -11.84
C GLN A 286 -30.72 -0.21 -11.28
N LYS A 287 -30.94 -0.08 -9.97
CA LYS A 287 -31.04 1.20 -9.27
C LYS A 287 -29.68 1.85 -8.97
N LYS A 288 -28.57 1.23 -9.38
CA LYS A 288 -27.18 1.64 -9.09
C LYS A 288 -26.87 1.73 -7.60
N LYS A 289 -27.62 1.03 -6.76
CA LYS A 289 -27.33 0.89 -5.31
C LYS A 289 -26.22 -0.13 -5.07
N LEU A 290 -26.06 -1.08 -5.98
CA LEU A 290 -24.97 -2.05 -6.04
C LEU A 290 -24.36 -2.03 -7.44
N ARG A 291 -23.17 -2.62 -7.58
CA ARG A 291 -22.44 -2.78 -8.85
C ARG A 291 -22.01 -4.23 -9.00
N LEU A 292 -22.91 -5.09 -9.47
CA LEU A 292 -22.65 -6.53 -9.55
C LEU A 292 -21.53 -6.84 -10.55
N ASP A 293 -21.34 -6.01 -11.57
CA ASP A 293 -20.23 -6.11 -12.54
C ASP A 293 -18.85 -6.05 -11.88
N ARG A 294 -18.70 -5.21 -10.85
CA ARG A 294 -17.45 -5.08 -10.09
C ARG A 294 -17.25 -6.29 -9.18
N ILE A 295 -18.31 -6.73 -8.51
CA ILE A 295 -18.27 -7.88 -7.59
C ILE A 295 -17.98 -9.19 -8.35
N ASP A 296 -18.57 -9.37 -9.54
CA ASP A 296 -18.32 -10.53 -10.40
C ASP A 296 -16.84 -10.65 -10.79
N ARG A 297 -16.19 -9.52 -11.11
CA ARG A 297 -14.74 -9.48 -11.38
C ARG A 297 -13.92 -9.86 -10.15
N ILE A 298 -14.30 -9.40 -8.97
CA ILE A 298 -13.63 -9.73 -7.71
C ILE A 298 -13.75 -11.23 -7.43
N PHE A 299 -14.95 -11.80 -7.51
CA PHE A 299 -15.16 -13.23 -7.31
C PHE A 299 -14.44 -14.08 -8.36
N LYS A 300 -14.30 -13.60 -9.60
CA LYS A 300 -13.53 -14.33 -10.60
C LYS A 300 -12.03 -14.34 -10.31
N ASN A 301 -11.49 -13.20 -9.87
CA ASN A 301 -10.07 -13.07 -9.56
C ASN A 301 -9.69 -13.78 -8.25
N LEU A 302 -10.62 -13.90 -7.31
CA LEU A 302 -10.44 -14.54 -6.01
C LEU A 302 -11.67 -15.41 -5.70
N GLU A 303 -11.69 -16.61 -6.28
CA GLU A 303 -12.83 -17.54 -6.23
C GLU A 303 -12.96 -18.22 -4.87
N VAL A 304 -11.82 -18.53 -4.24
CA VAL A 304 -11.76 -19.28 -2.99
C VAL A 304 -10.98 -18.48 -1.94
N VAL A 305 -11.46 -18.45 -0.71
CA VAL A 305 -10.75 -17.80 0.40
C VAL A 305 -10.77 -18.68 1.65
N PRO A 306 -9.77 -18.54 2.53
CA PRO A 306 -9.81 -19.13 3.87
C PRO A 306 -11.06 -18.68 4.63
N LEU A 307 -11.83 -19.66 5.08
CA LEU A 307 -12.92 -19.42 6.01
C LEU A 307 -12.38 -19.39 7.43
N PHE A 308 -11.76 -20.49 7.87
CA PHE A 308 -11.12 -20.63 9.17
C PHE A 308 -10.19 -21.85 9.17
N GLY A 309 -8.90 -21.66 9.47
CA GLY A 309 -7.91 -22.73 9.40
C GLY A 309 -7.82 -23.33 7.98
N ASP A 310 -7.87 -24.66 7.89
CA ASP A 310 -7.90 -25.41 6.61
C ASP A 310 -9.29 -25.43 5.94
N MET A 311 -10.33 -24.92 6.59
CA MET A 311 -11.65 -24.79 5.97
C MET A 311 -11.66 -23.61 5.00
N GLN A 312 -12.04 -23.90 3.76
CA GLN A 312 -12.12 -22.93 2.68
C GLN A 312 -13.58 -22.61 2.35
N ILE A 313 -13.81 -21.46 1.73
CA ILE A 313 -15.11 -21.10 1.20
C ILE A 313 -14.97 -20.47 -0.19
N ALA A 314 -15.90 -20.78 -1.08
CA ALA A 314 -16.07 -20.06 -2.33
C ALA A 314 -17.23 -19.07 -2.17
N PRO A 315 -16.98 -17.75 -1.98
CA PRO A 315 -18.03 -16.78 -1.65
C PRO A 315 -19.14 -16.70 -2.72
N PHE A 316 -18.82 -16.97 -3.99
CA PHE A 316 -19.80 -17.03 -5.06
C PHE A 316 -20.85 -18.15 -4.89
N ASN A 317 -20.57 -19.19 -4.08
CA ASN A 317 -21.56 -20.21 -3.76
C ASN A 317 -22.75 -19.66 -2.96
N TYR A 318 -22.56 -18.58 -2.18
CA TYR A 318 -23.68 -17.89 -1.56
C TYR A 318 -24.62 -17.28 -2.62
N ILE A 319 -24.05 -16.73 -3.70
CA ILE A 319 -24.80 -16.13 -4.80
C ILE A 319 -25.56 -17.20 -5.58
N LYS A 320 -24.93 -18.35 -5.89
CA LYS A 320 -25.60 -19.50 -6.56
C LYS A 320 -26.81 -20.03 -5.76
N ARG A 321 -26.79 -19.87 -4.44
CA ARG A 321 -27.87 -20.28 -3.53
C ARG A 321 -28.85 -19.15 -3.20
N SER A 322 -28.68 -17.96 -3.78
CA SER A 322 -29.61 -16.84 -3.61
C SER A 322 -30.93 -17.10 -4.34
N LYS A 323 -32.01 -16.46 -3.86
CA LYS A 323 -33.38 -16.73 -4.33
C LYS A 323 -33.59 -16.29 -5.78
N HIS A 324 -32.96 -15.20 -6.18
CA HIS A 324 -33.08 -14.59 -7.50
C HIS A 324 -31.80 -14.73 -8.32
N PHE A 325 -31.04 -15.80 -8.11
CA PHE A 325 -29.83 -16.06 -8.87
C PHE A 325 -30.10 -16.09 -10.38
N ASP A 326 -29.36 -15.28 -11.12
CA ASP A 326 -29.41 -15.21 -12.58
C ASP A 326 -27.97 -15.28 -13.12
N PRO A 327 -27.55 -16.40 -13.74
CA PRO A 327 -26.19 -16.55 -14.27
C PRO A 327 -25.79 -15.46 -15.27
N SER A 328 -26.75 -14.86 -15.98
CA SER A 328 -26.46 -13.80 -16.96
C SER A 328 -25.94 -12.51 -16.31
N LYS A 329 -26.17 -12.32 -15.01
CA LYS A 329 -25.63 -11.22 -14.21
C LYS A 329 -24.22 -11.47 -13.69
N TRP A 330 -23.72 -12.69 -13.83
CA TRP A 330 -22.43 -13.14 -13.31
C TRP A 330 -21.63 -13.87 -14.41
N PRO A 331 -21.40 -13.25 -15.58
CA PRO A 331 -20.78 -13.92 -16.71
C PRO A 331 -19.36 -14.42 -16.44
N LEU A 332 -18.58 -13.72 -15.60
CA LEU A 332 -17.21 -14.12 -15.29
C LEU A 332 -17.19 -15.29 -14.30
N SER A 333 -17.91 -15.17 -13.18
CA SER A 333 -17.94 -16.20 -12.13
C SER A 333 -18.74 -17.44 -12.53
N SER A 334 -19.60 -17.34 -13.55
CA SER A 334 -20.30 -18.49 -14.15
C SER A 334 -19.52 -19.16 -15.29
N SER A 335 -18.37 -18.59 -15.70
CA SER A 335 -17.54 -19.17 -16.75
C SER A 335 -16.75 -20.38 -16.26
N THR A 336 -16.37 -21.27 -17.19
CA THR A 336 -15.49 -22.41 -16.93
C THR A 336 -14.00 -22.06 -17.00
N ALA A 337 -13.64 -20.80 -17.26
CA ALA A 337 -12.25 -20.36 -17.25
C ALA A 337 -11.63 -20.64 -15.88
N ILE A 338 -10.36 -20.99 -15.81
CA ILE A 338 -9.68 -21.16 -14.52
C ILE A 338 -9.41 -19.78 -13.93
N SER A 339 -9.57 -19.63 -12.61
CA SER A 339 -9.24 -18.38 -11.92
C SER A 339 -7.75 -18.06 -12.02
N PRO A 340 -7.36 -16.78 -12.13
CA PRO A 340 -5.97 -16.37 -11.96
C PRO A 340 -5.37 -16.84 -10.62
N GLN A 341 -6.21 -17.02 -9.60
CA GLN A 341 -5.83 -17.55 -8.29
C GLN A 341 -5.13 -18.93 -8.35
N ALA A 342 -5.42 -19.73 -9.38
CA ALA A 342 -4.89 -21.08 -9.49
C ALA A 342 -3.43 -21.15 -9.99
N ASP A 343 -2.84 -20.01 -10.39
CA ASP A 343 -1.52 -19.96 -11.03
C ASP A 343 -0.57 -18.97 -10.34
N LEU A 344 0.34 -19.52 -9.54
CA LEU A 344 1.42 -18.77 -8.89
C LEU A 344 2.49 -18.28 -9.88
N MET A 345 2.68 -19.00 -11.00
CA MET A 345 3.83 -18.78 -11.89
C MET A 345 3.74 -17.43 -12.61
N VAL A 346 2.52 -16.94 -12.86
CA VAL A 346 2.29 -15.60 -13.45
C VAL A 346 2.78 -14.48 -12.52
N HIS A 347 2.78 -14.71 -11.21
CA HIS A 347 3.18 -13.71 -10.21
C HIS A 347 4.68 -13.76 -9.90
N LEU A 348 5.33 -14.92 -10.08
CA LEU A 348 6.69 -15.16 -9.64
C LEU A 348 7.75 -14.17 -10.19
N PRO A 349 7.73 -13.77 -11.49
CA PRO A 349 8.70 -12.80 -12.00
C PRO A 349 8.64 -11.45 -11.29
N GLN A 350 7.43 -10.94 -11.06
CA GLN A 350 7.20 -9.66 -10.38
C GLN A 350 7.63 -9.74 -8.91
N ILE A 351 7.30 -10.84 -8.23
CA ILE A 351 7.71 -11.07 -6.83
C ILE A 351 9.24 -11.04 -6.70
N ARG A 352 9.97 -11.70 -7.62
CA ARG A 352 11.45 -11.71 -7.62
C ARG A 352 12.01 -10.30 -7.81
N GLU A 353 11.48 -9.54 -8.77
CA GLU A 353 11.92 -8.17 -9.03
C GLU A 353 11.69 -7.26 -7.82
N ASP A 354 10.48 -7.30 -7.25
CA ASP A 354 10.12 -6.50 -6.08
C ASP A 354 10.95 -6.87 -4.85
N HIS A 355 11.21 -8.17 -4.65
CA HIS A 355 12.06 -8.67 -3.58
C HIS A 355 13.50 -8.14 -3.69
N VAL A 356 14.13 -8.25 -4.87
CA VAL A 356 15.50 -7.75 -5.09
C VAL A 356 15.56 -6.23 -4.88
N LYS A 357 14.60 -5.49 -5.43
CA LYS A 357 14.54 -4.02 -5.33
C LYS A 357 14.37 -3.58 -3.88
N TYR A 358 13.42 -4.17 -3.15
CA TYR A 358 13.12 -3.78 -1.78
C TYR A 358 14.24 -4.17 -0.83
N ILE A 359 14.78 -5.40 -0.91
CA ILE A 359 15.88 -5.82 -0.03
C ILE A 359 17.13 -4.99 -0.26
N SER A 360 17.45 -4.62 -1.50
CA SER A 360 18.61 -3.76 -1.79
C SER A 360 18.46 -2.38 -1.11
N GLU A 361 17.26 -1.81 -1.14
CA GLU A 361 16.95 -0.55 -0.48
C GLU A 361 17.00 -0.68 1.05
N LEU A 362 16.37 -1.73 1.60
CA LEU A 362 16.34 -2.04 3.02
C LEU A 362 17.75 -2.25 3.58
N ALA A 363 18.58 -3.05 2.90
CA ALA A 363 19.95 -3.34 3.33
C ALA A 363 20.82 -2.09 3.35
N ARG A 364 20.68 -1.20 2.37
CA ARG A 364 21.37 0.09 2.35
C ARG A 364 20.97 0.92 3.58
N TYR A 365 19.68 0.97 3.90
CA TYR A 365 19.17 1.70 5.05
C TYR A 365 19.65 1.08 6.38
N THR A 366 19.58 -0.24 6.53
CA THR A 366 20.09 -0.95 7.72
C THR A 366 21.56 -0.66 7.97
N ASN A 367 22.39 -0.66 6.91
CA ASN A 367 23.80 -0.32 7.03
C ASN A 367 24.02 1.14 7.45
N GLU A 368 23.24 2.09 6.89
CA GLU A 368 23.31 3.49 7.30
C GLU A 368 22.98 3.65 8.79
N VAL A 369 21.87 3.06 9.25
CA VAL A 369 21.42 3.19 10.65
C VAL A 369 22.38 2.51 11.63
N THR A 370 22.94 1.36 11.27
CA THR A 370 23.88 0.63 12.15
C THR A 370 25.23 1.37 12.26
N THR A 371 25.65 2.06 11.21
CA THR A 371 26.97 2.73 11.16
C THR A 371 26.93 4.20 11.57
N THR A 372 25.74 4.82 11.63
CA THR A 372 25.60 6.24 11.96
C THR A 372 24.63 6.45 13.12
N VAL A 373 25.15 6.97 14.25
CA VAL A 373 24.32 7.49 15.34
C VAL A 373 23.88 8.90 14.96
N LYS A 374 22.63 9.05 14.51
CA LYS A 374 22.01 10.36 14.27
C LYS A 374 21.09 10.70 15.45
N ASP A 375 21.48 11.67 16.27
CA ASP A 375 20.70 12.09 17.45
C ASP A 375 19.35 12.76 17.09
N ASN A 376 19.19 13.29 15.86
CA ASN A 376 17.94 13.91 15.41
C ASN A 376 17.67 13.66 13.93
N THR A 377 16.78 12.71 13.62
CA THR A 377 16.27 12.45 12.28
C THR A 377 15.28 13.54 11.84
N THR A 378 15.39 13.98 10.58
CA THR A 378 14.50 14.98 9.99
C THR A 378 13.11 14.40 9.69
N ASP A 379 12.09 15.25 9.55
CA ASP A 379 10.73 14.82 9.17
C ASP A 379 10.72 14.04 7.84
N ALA A 380 11.55 14.45 6.87
CA ALA A 380 11.66 13.78 5.58
C ALA A 380 12.28 12.37 5.69
N GLU A 381 13.33 12.20 6.50
CA GLU A 381 13.94 10.90 6.78
C GLU A 381 12.98 9.98 7.53
N ASN A 382 12.27 10.50 8.55
CA ASN A 382 11.28 9.73 9.30
C ASN A 382 10.13 9.27 8.39
N ARG A 383 9.65 10.14 7.50
CA ARG A 383 8.62 9.80 6.52
C ARG A 383 9.10 8.75 5.52
N ALA A 384 10.29 8.92 4.95
CA ALA A 384 10.86 7.94 4.02
C ALA A 384 11.02 6.55 4.67
N THR A 385 11.39 6.51 5.94
CA THR A 385 11.52 5.28 6.72
C THR A 385 10.16 4.65 7.04
N ALA A 386 9.15 5.47 7.38
CA ALA A 386 7.78 4.99 7.57
C ALA A 386 7.19 4.43 6.25
N ASP A 387 7.45 5.09 5.13
CA ASP A 387 7.07 4.61 3.79
C ASP A 387 7.80 3.33 3.40
N LEU A 388 9.07 3.18 3.80
CA LEU A 388 9.83 1.92 3.65
C LEU A 388 9.18 0.79 4.47
N ALA A 389 8.81 1.05 5.72
CA ALA A 389 8.14 0.07 6.57
C ALA A 389 6.78 -0.36 6.00
N LEU A 390 5.96 0.60 5.57
CA LEU A 390 4.66 0.34 4.96
C LEU A 390 4.80 -0.51 3.69
N ARG A 391 5.72 -0.15 2.79
CA ARG A 391 5.99 -0.94 1.57
C ARG A 391 6.43 -2.37 1.89
N GLY A 392 7.26 -2.56 2.90
CA GLY A 392 7.72 -3.89 3.31
C GLY A 392 6.56 -4.77 3.81
N LEU A 393 5.70 -4.20 4.66
CA LEU A 393 4.49 -4.89 5.13
C LEU A 393 3.53 -5.20 3.97
N GLN A 394 3.41 -4.31 2.99
CA GLN A 394 2.59 -4.51 1.80
C GLN A 394 3.11 -5.66 0.94
N LEU A 395 4.43 -5.72 0.69
CA LEU A 395 5.05 -6.83 -0.03
C LEU A 395 4.86 -8.16 0.70
N LEU A 396 5.11 -8.19 2.02
CA LEU A 396 4.87 -9.38 2.84
C LEU A 396 3.42 -9.87 2.75
N SER A 397 2.45 -8.94 2.81
CA SER A 397 1.03 -9.27 2.67
C SER A 397 0.68 -9.75 1.27
N GLU A 398 1.15 -9.07 0.22
CA GLU A 398 0.88 -9.45 -1.17
C GLU A 398 1.42 -10.85 -1.46
N TRP A 399 2.67 -11.15 -1.10
CA TRP A 399 3.26 -12.46 -1.32
C TRP A 399 2.58 -13.56 -0.48
N SER A 400 2.26 -13.26 0.78
CA SER A 400 1.51 -14.20 1.64
C SER A 400 0.09 -14.45 1.09
N SER A 401 -0.54 -13.44 0.50
CA SER A 401 -1.84 -13.58 -0.16
C SER A 401 -1.73 -14.56 -1.32
N VAL A 402 -0.73 -14.42 -2.19
CA VAL A 402 -0.55 -15.34 -3.34
C VAL A 402 -0.40 -16.80 -2.88
N VAL A 403 0.41 -17.06 -1.84
CA VAL A 403 0.62 -18.41 -1.30
C VAL A 403 -0.67 -18.98 -0.70
N THR A 404 -1.33 -18.20 0.17
CA THR A 404 -2.55 -18.64 0.85
C THR A 404 -3.70 -18.82 -0.12
N GLU A 405 -3.82 -17.96 -1.13
CA GLU A 405 -4.86 -18.01 -2.14
C GLU A 405 -4.68 -19.22 -3.07
N LEU A 406 -3.46 -19.54 -3.51
CA LEU A 406 -3.20 -20.76 -4.28
C LEU A 406 -3.58 -22.01 -3.47
N TYR A 407 -3.11 -22.08 -2.22
CA TYR A 407 -3.40 -23.18 -1.30
C TYR A 407 -4.90 -23.37 -1.10
N SER A 408 -5.62 -22.28 -0.84
CA SER A 408 -7.08 -22.27 -0.70
C SER A 408 -7.79 -22.79 -1.94
N TRP A 409 -7.36 -22.36 -3.13
CA TRP A 409 -7.95 -22.81 -4.38
C TRP A 409 -7.73 -24.32 -4.60
N LYS A 410 -6.51 -24.81 -4.40
CA LYS A 410 -6.17 -26.24 -4.54
C LYS A 410 -6.92 -27.12 -3.55
N LEU A 411 -7.17 -26.65 -2.33
CA LEU A 411 -7.96 -27.39 -1.34
C LEU A 411 -9.42 -27.65 -1.76
N LEU A 412 -10.06 -26.72 -2.47
CA LEU A 412 -11.42 -26.92 -3.01
C LEU A 412 -11.45 -27.59 -4.38
N HIS A 413 -10.30 -27.79 -5.01
CA HIS A 413 -10.18 -28.39 -6.34
C HIS A 413 -9.16 -29.55 -6.31
N PRO A 414 -9.47 -30.66 -5.59
CA PRO A 414 -8.57 -31.82 -5.55
C PRO A 414 -8.38 -32.41 -6.94
N THR A 415 -7.14 -32.80 -7.26
CA THR A 415 -6.85 -33.50 -8.53
C THR A 415 -7.51 -34.88 -8.54
N ASP A 416 -7.51 -35.51 -9.70
CA ASP A 416 -7.80 -36.93 -9.86
C ASP A 416 -6.76 -37.62 -10.75
N HIS A 417 -6.92 -38.94 -10.91
CA HIS A 417 -6.07 -39.79 -11.74
C HIS A 417 -6.18 -39.50 -13.25
N HIS A 418 -7.19 -38.74 -13.69
CA HIS A 418 -7.31 -38.29 -15.07
C HIS A 418 -6.48 -37.04 -15.33
N GLN A 419 -6.46 -36.11 -14.36
CA GLN A 419 -5.71 -34.86 -14.40
C GLN A 419 -4.22 -35.06 -14.06
N ASN A 420 -3.92 -35.90 -13.06
CA ASN A 420 -2.56 -36.26 -12.66
C ASN A 420 -2.40 -37.78 -12.67
N LYS A 421 -1.58 -38.30 -13.59
CA LYS A 421 -1.33 -39.75 -13.74
C LYS A 421 -0.63 -40.40 -12.54
N GLU A 422 0.04 -39.61 -11.71
CA GLU A 422 0.70 -40.08 -10.50
C GLU A 422 -0.26 -40.19 -9.30
N CYS A 423 -1.47 -39.62 -9.41
CA CYS A 423 -2.49 -39.70 -8.38
C CYS A 423 -3.15 -41.09 -8.40
N PRO A 424 -3.06 -41.88 -7.32
CA PRO A 424 -3.78 -43.14 -7.20
C PRO A 424 -5.30 -42.94 -7.22
N VAL A 425 -6.06 -43.94 -7.68
CA VAL A 425 -7.54 -43.89 -7.74
C VAL A 425 -8.14 -43.92 -6.33
N GLU A 426 -7.47 -44.63 -5.42
CA GLU A 426 -7.82 -44.81 -4.02
C GLU A 426 -7.33 -43.68 -3.09
N ALA A 427 -6.62 -42.67 -3.64
CA ALA A 427 -6.10 -41.57 -2.86
C ALA A 427 -7.23 -40.77 -2.19
N GLU A 428 -7.08 -40.54 -0.88
CA GLU A 428 -8.06 -39.78 -0.12
C GLU A 428 -8.11 -38.31 -0.58
N GLU A 429 -9.25 -37.65 -0.35
CA GLU A 429 -9.49 -36.29 -0.85
C GLU A 429 -8.42 -35.28 -0.40
N TYR A 430 -7.95 -35.38 0.85
CA TYR A 430 -6.90 -34.48 1.35
C TYR A 430 -5.56 -34.70 0.64
N GLU A 431 -5.19 -35.95 0.36
CA GLU A 431 -3.97 -36.29 -0.38
C GLU A 431 -4.06 -35.79 -1.84
N ARG A 432 -5.23 -35.91 -2.44
CA ARG A 432 -5.54 -35.37 -3.79
C ARG A 432 -5.60 -33.85 -3.83
N ALA A 433 -5.97 -33.19 -2.74
CA ALA A 433 -5.99 -31.73 -2.62
C ALA A 433 -4.60 -31.14 -2.34
N THR A 434 -3.70 -31.94 -1.76
CA THR A 434 -2.37 -31.51 -1.33
C THR A 434 -1.27 -32.22 -2.12
N ARG A 435 -0.80 -33.38 -1.67
CA ARG A 435 0.36 -34.12 -2.21
C ARG A 435 0.38 -34.21 -3.73
N TYR A 436 -0.75 -34.55 -4.35
CA TYR A 436 -0.83 -34.77 -5.80
C TYR A 436 -1.29 -33.54 -6.60
N ASN A 437 -1.61 -32.42 -5.94
CA ASN A 437 -2.19 -31.25 -6.60
C ASN A 437 -1.18 -30.16 -6.96
N TYR A 438 0.11 -30.41 -6.73
CA TYR A 438 1.19 -29.48 -7.07
C TYR A 438 2.20 -30.16 -7.98
N THR A 439 2.54 -29.51 -9.09
CA THR A 439 3.71 -29.91 -9.90
C THR A 439 5.00 -29.60 -9.15
N ASP A 440 6.13 -30.13 -9.62
CA ASP A 440 7.42 -29.84 -8.99
C ASP A 440 7.81 -28.37 -9.15
N GLU A 441 7.49 -27.74 -10.29
CA GLU A 441 7.68 -26.31 -10.51
C GLU A 441 6.85 -25.46 -9.53
N GLU A 442 5.58 -25.82 -9.31
CA GLU A 442 4.73 -25.13 -8.32
C GLU A 442 5.28 -25.28 -6.91
N LYS A 443 5.80 -26.45 -6.53
CA LYS A 443 6.44 -26.67 -5.22
C LYS A 443 7.69 -25.81 -5.06
N PHE A 444 8.57 -25.77 -6.07
CA PHE A 444 9.77 -24.93 -6.03
C PHE A 444 9.41 -23.45 -5.93
N ALA A 445 8.45 -22.98 -6.72
CA ALA A 445 7.97 -21.60 -6.66
C ALA A 445 7.36 -21.26 -5.29
N LEU A 446 6.57 -22.17 -4.69
CA LEU A 446 6.03 -21.99 -3.35
C LEU A 446 7.13 -21.86 -2.29
N ILE A 447 8.13 -22.75 -2.33
CA ILE A 447 9.27 -22.71 -1.42
C ILE A 447 10.02 -21.38 -1.57
N GLU A 448 10.24 -20.93 -2.82
CA GLU A 448 10.91 -19.67 -3.11
C GLU A 448 10.15 -18.48 -2.53
N VAL A 449 8.84 -18.37 -2.76
CA VAL A 449 8.03 -17.27 -2.23
C VAL A 449 7.96 -17.32 -0.70
N ILE A 450 7.81 -18.50 -0.10
CA ILE A 450 7.82 -18.65 1.36
C ILE A 450 9.17 -18.22 1.96
N ALA A 451 10.29 -18.58 1.31
CA ALA A 451 11.61 -18.16 1.72
C ALA A 451 11.81 -16.64 1.58
N MET A 452 11.31 -16.02 0.51
CA MET A 452 11.33 -14.56 0.35
C MET A 452 10.50 -13.85 1.42
N ILE A 453 9.29 -14.34 1.73
CA ILE A 453 8.45 -13.80 2.81
C ILE A 453 9.19 -13.87 4.15
N LYS A 454 9.70 -15.05 4.50
CA LYS A 454 10.35 -15.26 5.80
C LYS A 454 11.66 -14.49 5.90
N GLY A 455 12.48 -14.50 4.85
CA GLY A 455 13.72 -13.74 4.78
C GLY A 455 13.47 -12.24 4.97
N LEU A 456 12.49 -11.68 4.24
CA LEU A 456 12.11 -10.28 4.41
C LEU A 456 11.55 -9.99 5.81
N GLN A 457 10.73 -10.89 6.37
CA GLN A 457 10.23 -10.77 7.74
C GLN A 457 11.38 -10.68 8.76
N VAL A 458 12.43 -11.52 8.62
CA VAL A 458 13.62 -11.45 9.47
C VAL A 458 14.29 -10.08 9.37
N LEU A 459 14.55 -9.62 8.14
CA LEU A 459 15.23 -8.34 7.91
C LEU A 459 14.46 -7.15 8.48
N MET A 460 13.13 -7.12 8.29
CA MET A 460 12.29 -6.05 8.85
C MET A 460 12.23 -6.08 10.38
N THR A 461 12.20 -7.28 10.98
CA THR A 461 12.15 -7.45 12.44
C THR A 461 13.44 -6.96 13.09
N ARG A 462 14.61 -7.20 12.48
CA ARG A 462 15.91 -6.73 12.99
C ARG A 462 15.99 -5.21 13.15
N ILE A 463 15.28 -4.47 12.32
CA ILE A 463 15.22 -3.00 12.39
C ILE A 463 13.91 -2.48 12.96
N GLU A 464 13.11 -3.32 13.64
CA GLU A 464 11.77 -2.95 14.14
C GLU A 464 11.81 -1.69 15.00
N THR A 465 12.81 -1.56 15.87
CA THR A 465 12.97 -0.42 16.79
C THR A 465 13.05 0.90 16.03
N VAL A 466 13.90 0.94 14.99
CA VAL A 466 14.12 2.09 14.10
C VAL A 466 12.87 2.40 13.30
N LEU A 467 12.23 1.38 12.71
CA LEU A 467 11.00 1.56 11.95
C LEU A 467 9.87 2.12 12.83
N CYS A 468 9.70 1.57 14.04
CA CYS A 468 8.66 2.00 14.97
C CYS A 468 8.86 3.45 15.43
N GLU A 469 10.09 3.88 15.71
CA GLU A 469 10.38 5.27 16.05
C GLU A 469 10.07 6.22 14.89
N ALA A 470 10.53 5.90 13.68
CA ALA A 470 10.25 6.72 12.51
C ALA A 470 8.76 6.83 12.19
N ILE A 471 8.01 5.72 12.30
CA ILE A 471 6.55 5.70 12.14
C ILE A 471 5.86 6.63 13.15
N ARG A 472 6.22 6.55 14.44
CA ARG A 472 5.61 7.41 15.48
C ARG A 472 5.88 8.89 15.22
N ARG A 473 7.15 9.24 14.92
CA ARG A 473 7.54 10.62 14.60
C ARG A 473 6.82 11.13 13.35
N SER A 474 6.74 10.32 12.29
CA SER A 474 6.08 10.66 11.02
C SER A 474 4.57 10.88 11.21
N ILE A 475 3.88 9.95 11.87
CA ILE A 475 2.42 10.06 12.12
C ILE A 475 2.12 11.27 13.01
N TYR A 476 2.94 11.52 14.04
CA TYR A 476 2.76 12.69 14.90
C TYR A 476 2.91 13.99 14.11
N ALA A 477 3.99 14.13 13.33
CA ALA A 477 4.25 15.31 12.52
C ALA A 477 3.12 15.55 11.51
N GLU A 478 2.70 14.51 10.77
CA GLU A 478 1.63 14.61 9.79
C GLU A 478 0.30 15.01 10.43
N LEU A 479 -0.08 14.39 11.55
CA LEU A 479 -1.32 14.71 12.26
C LEU A 479 -1.29 16.13 12.82
N GLN A 480 -0.20 16.55 13.47
CA GLN A 480 -0.11 17.88 14.06
C GLN A 480 -0.03 18.97 13.00
N ASP A 481 0.71 18.77 11.92
CA ASP A 481 0.77 19.72 10.81
C ASP A 481 -0.60 19.84 10.13
N PHE A 482 -1.30 18.71 9.94
CA PHE A 482 -2.64 18.73 9.39
C PHE A 482 -3.63 19.50 10.28
N VAL A 483 -3.65 19.20 11.59
CA VAL A 483 -4.60 19.82 12.53
C VAL A 483 -4.26 21.28 12.83
N GLN A 484 -2.99 21.61 13.04
CA GLN A 484 -2.56 22.96 13.47
C GLN A 484 -2.27 23.90 12.30
N LEU A 485 -1.90 23.39 11.11
CA LEU A 485 -1.56 24.22 9.95
C LEU A 485 -2.60 24.08 8.83
N THR A 486 -2.87 22.86 8.35
CA THR A 486 -3.73 22.64 7.18
C THR A 486 -5.18 23.02 7.44
N LEU A 487 -5.74 22.67 8.60
CA LEU A 487 -7.13 22.98 8.96
C LEU A 487 -7.38 24.46 9.29
N ARG A 488 -6.35 25.31 9.43
CA ARG A 488 -6.52 26.76 9.69
C ARG A 488 -7.31 27.45 8.59
N GLU A 489 -7.02 27.14 7.32
CA GLU A 489 -7.66 27.81 6.20
C GLU A 489 -9.14 27.39 6.02
N PRO A 490 -9.50 26.09 6.07
CA PRO A 490 -10.90 25.68 6.16
C PRO A 490 -11.64 26.31 7.35
N LEU A 491 -10.99 26.36 8.53
CA LEU A 491 -11.57 26.93 9.74
C LEU A 491 -11.82 28.44 9.63
N ARG A 492 -10.86 29.18 9.02
CA ARG A 492 -10.99 30.62 8.71
C ARG A 492 -12.22 30.91 7.87
N LYS A 493 -12.53 30.05 6.90
CA LYS A 493 -13.72 30.18 6.04
C LYS A 493 -15.01 29.82 6.79
N ALA A 494 -14.97 28.95 7.79
CA ALA A 494 -16.14 28.45 8.50
C ALA A 494 -16.72 29.45 9.54
N LYS A 495 -15.90 30.14 10.36
CA LYS A 495 -16.23 31.34 11.18
C LYS A 495 -15.12 31.71 12.18
N GLY A 496 -15.15 32.97 12.65
CA GLY A 496 -14.22 33.53 13.63
C GLY A 496 -14.61 33.32 15.10
N SER A 497 -13.73 32.68 15.88
CA SER A 497 -13.69 32.61 17.34
C SER A 497 -12.83 33.76 17.91
N GLU A 498 -13.33 34.46 18.94
CA GLU A 498 -12.65 35.63 19.55
C GLU A 498 -11.56 35.28 20.59
N SER A 499 -11.06 34.05 20.65
CA SER A 499 -10.29 33.60 21.84
C SER A 499 -8.78 33.39 21.69
N LEU A 500 -8.15 33.62 20.54
CA LEU A 500 -6.70 33.42 20.38
C LEU A 500 -6.07 34.45 19.40
N ASP A 501 -4.76 34.66 19.50
CA ASP A 501 -4.00 35.60 18.64
C ASP A 501 -3.86 35.16 17.17
N ASP A 502 -4.40 33.98 16.80
CA ASP A 502 -4.41 33.49 15.42
C ASP A 502 -5.38 34.30 14.52
N PRO A 503 -4.89 34.96 13.45
CA PRO A 503 -5.72 35.66 12.47
C PRO A 503 -6.79 34.78 11.83
N ALA A 504 -6.48 33.51 11.54
CA ALA A 504 -7.38 32.55 10.91
C ALA A 504 -8.58 32.26 11.82
N LEU A 505 -8.35 32.13 13.14
CA LEU A 505 -9.41 32.00 14.13
C LEU A 505 -10.26 33.27 14.24
N LYS A 506 -9.77 34.44 13.83
CA LYS A 506 -10.58 35.68 13.74
C LYS A 506 -11.24 35.86 12.37
N GLY A 507 -11.17 34.85 11.49
CA GLY A 507 -11.64 34.92 10.11
C GLY A 507 -10.80 35.80 9.18
N LYS A 508 -9.66 36.31 9.66
CA LYS A 508 -8.74 37.18 8.92
C LYS A 508 -7.66 36.35 8.22
N LYS A 509 -7.13 36.87 7.11
CA LYS A 509 -5.93 36.32 6.48
C LYS A 509 -4.71 36.55 7.37
N ASP A 510 -3.69 35.74 7.19
CA ASP A 510 -2.38 35.96 7.79
C ASP A 510 -1.79 37.32 7.34
N PRO A 511 -1.01 38.01 8.18
CA PRO A 511 -0.33 39.25 7.80
C PRO A 511 0.67 39.01 6.66
N ASP A 512 1.13 40.07 5.98
CA ASP A 512 2.04 39.97 4.82
C ASP A 512 3.37 39.23 5.12
N GLY A 513 3.78 39.17 6.40
CA GLY A 513 4.93 38.39 6.88
C GLY A 513 4.63 36.93 7.27
N GLY A 514 3.39 36.46 7.09
CA GLY A 514 2.89 35.16 7.53
C GLY A 514 2.60 35.08 9.04
N PHE A 515 1.77 34.12 9.44
CA PHE A 515 1.59 33.74 10.85
C PHE A 515 2.29 32.40 11.11
N LYS A 516 3.33 32.41 11.93
CA LYS A 516 4.12 31.19 12.21
C LYS A 516 3.58 30.46 13.43
N ILE A 517 3.29 29.18 13.27
CA ILE A 517 3.00 28.25 14.37
C ILE A 517 4.15 27.25 14.43
N ALA A 518 4.84 27.20 15.57
CA ALA A 518 5.88 26.21 15.83
C ALA A 518 5.22 24.91 16.31
N VAL A 519 5.04 23.97 15.38
CA VAL A 519 4.46 22.66 15.71
C VAL A 519 5.55 21.80 16.35
N PRO A 520 5.31 21.22 17.54
CA PRO A 520 6.30 20.34 18.18
C PRO A 520 6.51 19.06 17.35
N ARG A 521 7.65 18.39 17.59
CA ARG A 521 7.96 17.07 17.04
C ARG A 521 8.21 16.10 18.18
N LEU A 522 7.30 15.14 18.36
CA LEU A 522 7.36 14.15 19.43
C LEU A 522 7.42 12.74 18.84
N ASN A 523 8.09 11.82 19.56
CA ASN A 523 8.15 10.41 19.23
C ASN A 523 6.96 9.65 19.87
N VAL A 524 5.74 10.03 19.52
CA VAL A 524 4.52 9.39 20.06
C VAL A 524 3.38 9.47 19.05
N GLY A 525 2.74 8.34 18.76
CA GLY A 525 1.52 8.33 17.93
C GLY A 525 0.29 8.82 18.70
N PRO A 526 -0.80 9.18 18.02
CA PRO A 526 -2.08 9.43 18.68
C PRO A 526 -2.61 8.15 19.37
N SER A 527 -3.42 8.30 20.42
CA SER A 527 -4.19 7.16 20.96
C SER A 527 -5.18 6.63 19.92
N SER A 528 -5.63 5.37 20.06
CA SER A 528 -6.62 4.81 19.12
C SER A 528 -7.91 5.65 19.08
N THR A 529 -8.34 6.18 20.22
CA THR A 529 -9.47 7.11 20.32
C THR A 529 -9.24 8.43 19.62
N GLN A 530 -8.06 9.06 19.79
CA GLN A 530 -7.73 10.31 19.09
C GLN A 530 -7.79 10.12 17.58
N LEU A 531 -7.16 9.06 17.07
CA LEU A 531 -7.12 8.80 15.65
C LEU A 531 -8.51 8.47 15.08
N TYR A 532 -9.29 7.64 15.78
CA TYR A 532 -10.66 7.34 15.38
C TYR A 532 -11.52 8.61 15.33
N MET A 533 -11.52 9.41 16.39
CA MET A 533 -12.32 10.64 16.47
C MET A 533 -11.94 11.62 15.35
N VAL A 534 -10.64 11.85 15.11
CA VAL A 534 -10.18 12.73 14.03
C VAL A 534 -10.63 12.21 12.67
N ARG A 535 -10.42 10.92 12.38
CA ARG A 535 -10.80 10.31 11.10
C ARG A 535 -12.31 10.37 10.87
N THR A 536 -13.11 9.98 11.85
CA THR A 536 -14.57 9.97 11.76
C THR A 536 -15.15 11.38 11.59
N MET A 537 -14.58 12.38 12.28
CA MET A 537 -14.98 13.78 12.09
C MET A 537 -14.63 14.28 10.68
N LEU A 538 -13.42 14.02 10.20
CA LEU A 538 -13.00 14.42 8.84
C LEU A 538 -13.83 13.73 7.76
N GLU A 539 -14.10 12.45 7.91
CA GLU A 539 -14.95 11.67 7.02
C GLU A 539 -16.36 12.29 6.93
N SER A 540 -16.91 12.73 8.06
CA SER A 540 -18.21 13.39 8.08
C SER A 540 -18.24 14.75 7.37
N LEU A 541 -17.10 15.44 7.24
CA LEU A 541 -17.00 16.71 6.51
C LEU A 541 -17.05 16.51 4.98
N ILE A 542 -16.51 15.39 4.50
CA ILE A 542 -16.43 15.05 3.07
C ILE A 542 -17.58 14.15 2.60
N ALA A 543 -18.39 13.62 3.52
CA ALA A 543 -19.50 12.75 3.22
C ALA A 543 -20.64 13.45 2.46
N ASP A 544 -21.20 12.76 1.45
CA ASP A 544 -22.34 13.24 0.67
C ASP A 544 -23.68 13.20 1.44
N LYS A 545 -23.74 12.41 2.53
CA LYS A 545 -24.91 12.25 3.41
C LYS A 545 -24.68 13.02 4.71
N SER A 546 -25.17 14.27 4.79
CA SER A 546 -25.26 15.02 6.05
C SER A 546 -26.72 15.32 6.35
N GLY A 547 -27.21 15.02 7.57
CA GLY A 547 -28.59 15.31 8.00
C GLY A 547 -29.00 16.79 8.00
N GLY A 548 -28.13 17.71 7.59
CA GLY A 548 -28.40 19.14 7.41
C GLY A 548 -28.72 19.52 5.96
N LYS A 549 -29.52 20.58 5.76
CA LYS A 549 -29.94 21.12 4.44
C LYS A 549 -28.80 21.63 3.52
N ARG A 550 -27.53 21.51 3.93
CA ARG A 550 -26.34 22.00 3.20
C ARG A 550 -25.16 21.07 3.52
N THR A 551 -24.62 20.38 2.51
CA THR A 551 -23.36 19.62 2.63
C THR A 551 -22.19 20.60 2.47
N LEU A 552 -21.21 20.58 3.39
CA LEU A 552 -20.02 21.45 3.33
C LEU A 552 -19.17 21.22 2.06
N ARG A 553 -19.33 20.06 1.38
CA ARG A 553 -18.80 19.78 0.05
C ARG A 553 -19.22 20.82 -1.01
N LYS A 554 -20.41 21.43 -0.88
CA LYS A 554 -20.91 22.45 -1.82
C LYS A 554 -20.36 23.86 -1.60
N ASP A 555 -19.73 24.12 -0.44
CA ASP A 555 -19.11 25.40 -0.10
C ASP A 555 -17.59 25.41 -0.35
N ILE A 556 -17.05 24.33 -0.94
CA ILE A 556 -15.69 24.24 -1.49
C ILE A 556 -15.79 24.44 -3.01
N ASP A 557 -15.29 25.59 -3.47
CA ASP A 557 -15.57 26.24 -4.75
C ASP A 557 -15.29 25.36 -5.98
N GLY A 558 -16.29 25.27 -6.89
CA GLY A 558 -16.28 24.39 -8.07
C GLY A 558 -16.45 25.11 -9.41
N THR A 559 -16.51 26.44 -9.45
CA THR A 559 -16.77 27.16 -10.71
C THR A 559 -15.49 27.48 -11.50
N CYS A 560 -14.32 27.35 -10.86
CA CYS A 560 -13.04 27.79 -11.45
C CYS A 560 -12.52 26.88 -12.57
N LEU A 561 -12.49 25.54 -12.43
CA LEU A 561 -11.88 24.70 -13.48
C LEU A 561 -12.72 24.29 -14.69
N MET A 562 -14.05 24.47 -14.68
CA MET A 562 -14.76 24.47 -15.97
C MET A 562 -14.29 25.62 -16.88
N GLN A 563 -13.81 26.72 -16.30
CA GLN A 563 -13.27 27.85 -17.05
C GLN A 563 -11.81 27.60 -17.46
N ILE A 564 -11.00 26.93 -16.63
CA ILE A 564 -9.57 26.67 -16.89
C ILE A 564 -9.36 25.61 -18.00
N ASP A 565 -10.10 24.50 -17.99
CA ASP A 565 -9.99 23.50 -19.06
C ASP A 565 -10.53 24.05 -20.40
N HIS A 566 -11.66 24.78 -20.34
CA HIS A 566 -12.19 25.49 -21.50
C HIS A 566 -11.18 26.51 -22.07
N TYR A 567 -10.49 27.24 -21.18
CA TYR A 567 -9.46 28.21 -21.54
C TYR A 567 -8.30 27.53 -22.29
N TYR A 568 -7.67 26.50 -21.73
CA TYR A 568 -6.52 25.86 -22.40
C TYR A 568 -6.90 25.17 -23.70
N HIS A 569 -8.05 24.49 -23.77
CA HIS A 569 -8.50 23.90 -25.03
C HIS A 569 -8.81 24.97 -26.10
N ALA A 570 -9.37 26.12 -25.71
CA ALA A 570 -9.62 27.22 -26.67
C ALA A 570 -8.32 27.87 -27.16
N HIS A 571 -7.35 28.05 -26.27
CA HIS A 571 -6.07 28.71 -26.59
C HIS A 571 -5.04 27.81 -27.29
N LEU A 572 -5.18 26.48 -27.21
CA LEU A 572 -4.23 25.52 -27.80
C LEU A 572 -4.80 24.78 -29.02
N ILE A 573 -5.97 25.17 -29.53
CA ILE A 573 -6.67 24.43 -30.58
C ILE A 573 -5.85 24.27 -31.86
N ASP A 574 -5.09 25.30 -32.24
CA ASP A 574 -4.25 25.28 -33.46
C ASP A 574 -3.07 24.29 -33.33
N ILE A 575 -2.56 24.08 -32.11
CA ILE A 575 -1.52 23.10 -31.83
C ILE A 575 -2.11 21.68 -31.75
N VAL A 576 -3.30 21.53 -31.15
CA VAL A 576 -4.03 20.26 -31.10
C VAL A 576 -4.41 19.77 -32.50
N GLN A 577 -4.75 20.70 -33.40
CA GLN A 577 -5.16 20.41 -34.77
C GLN A 577 -4.00 20.40 -35.77
N TYR A 578 -2.75 20.62 -35.32
CA TYR A 578 -1.61 20.64 -36.20
C TYR A 578 -1.37 19.22 -36.78
N PRO A 579 -1.62 19.00 -38.09
CA PRO A 579 -1.71 17.66 -38.66
C PRO A 579 -0.37 16.90 -38.59
N ASP A 580 0.74 17.63 -38.66
CA ASP A 580 2.09 17.06 -38.68
C ASP A 580 2.71 16.92 -37.27
N ALA A 581 1.96 17.25 -36.21
CA ALA A 581 2.43 17.17 -34.82
C ALA A 581 2.88 15.74 -34.47
N LYS A 582 2.11 14.73 -34.87
CA LYS A 582 2.41 13.32 -34.56
C LYS A 582 3.34 12.69 -35.60
N THR A 583 3.09 12.91 -36.89
CA THR A 583 3.78 12.20 -37.99
C THR A 583 5.19 12.71 -38.25
N GLU A 584 5.45 13.99 -37.98
CA GLU A 584 6.74 14.62 -38.27
C GLU A 584 7.41 15.11 -36.97
N LEU A 585 6.74 16.00 -36.24
CA LEU A 585 7.35 16.66 -35.08
C LEU A 585 7.69 15.68 -33.94
N PHE A 586 6.74 14.86 -33.50
CA PHE A 586 6.99 13.86 -32.44
C PHE A 586 7.95 12.76 -32.89
N GLN A 587 7.97 12.42 -34.18
CA GLN A 587 8.91 11.46 -34.72
C GLN A 587 10.35 11.99 -34.66
N LEU A 588 10.58 13.25 -35.04
CA LEU A 588 11.91 13.88 -34.95
C LEU A 588 12.39 13.99 -33.50
N PHE A 589 11.50 14.40 -32.57
CA PHE A 589 11.85 14.41 -31.15
C PHE A 589 12.13 13.00 -30.62
N ARG A 590 11.37 11.98 -31.03
CA ARG A 590 11.65 10.59 -30.67
C ARG A 590 13.05 10.17 -31.10
N GLU A 591 13.41 10.41 -32.36
CA GLU A 591 14.72 10.04 -32.90
C GLU A 591 15.86 10.72 -32.15
N PHE A 592 15.71 12.03 -31.91
CA PHE A 592 16.67 12.79 -31.11
C PHE A 592 16.80 12.22 -29.69
N GLY A 593 15.68 12.01 -28.98
CA GLY A 593 15.72 11.51 -27.61
C GLY A 593 16.24 10.08 -27.51
N ASN A 594 15.88 9.20 -28.45
CA ASN A 594 16.47 7.85 -28.52
C ASN A 594 17.98 7.89 -28.76
N SER A 595 18.47 8.85 -29.56
CA SER A 595 19.92 9.03 -29.75
C SER A 595 20.60 9.42 -28.44
N ILE A 596 19.98 10.30 -27.64
CA ILE A 596 20.49 10.66 -26.32
C ILE A 596 20.47 9.47 -25.36
N ILE A 597 19.35 8.74 -25.29
CA ILE A 597 19.22 7.54 -24.44
C ILE A 597 20.27 6.49 -24.82
N PHE A 598 20.50 6.26 -26.12
CA PHE A 598 21.52 5.31 -26.57
C PHE A 598 22.91 5.71 -26.07
N CYS A 599 23.27 7.00 -26.16
CA CYS A 599 24.55 7.50 -25.67
C CYS A 599 24.70 7.30 -24.15
N LEU A 600 23.63 7.50 -23.39
CA LEU A 600 23.63 7.24 -21.94
C LEU A 600 23.81 5.76 -21.63
N LEU A 601 23.03 4.89 -22.29
CA LEU A 601 23.03 3.45 -22.01
C LEU A 601 24.34 2.78 -22.43
N ILE A 602 24.94 3.19 -23.56
CA ILE A 602 26.21 2.61 -24.01
C ILE A 602 27.36 2.98 -23.08
N GLU A 603 27.39 4.20 -22.53
CA GLU A 603 28.38 4.59 -21.52
C GLU A 603 28.20 3.82 -20.21
N GLN A 604 26.95 3.57 -19.79
CA GLN A 604 26.68 2.76 -18.61
C GLN A 604 27.14 1.30 -18.80
N ALA A 605 26.86 0.71 -19.96
CA ALA A 605 27.32 -0.63 -20.29
C ALA A 605 28.86 -0.70 -20.33
N LEU A 606 29.50 0.28 -20.95
CA LEU A 606 30.96 0.39 -21.00
C LEU A 606 31.56 0.54 -19.59
N SER A 607 30.94 1.33 -18.72
CA SER A 607 31.40 1.49 -17.33
C SER A 607 31.34 0.19 -16.55
N GLN A 608 30.30 -0.63 -16.75
CA GLN A 608 30.18 -1.94 -16.11
C GLN A 608 31.26 -2.91 -16.60
N GLU A 609 31.52 -2.93 -17.90
CA GLU A 609 32.57 -3.74 -18.51
C GLU A 609 33.96 -3.34 -17.98
N GLU A 610 34.28 -2.04 -18.01
CA GLU A 610 35.57 -1.53 -17.56
C GLU A 610 35.82 -1.77 -16.06
N VAL A 611 34.79 -1.67 -15.21
CA VAL A 611 34.94 -1.99 -13.78
C VAL A 611 35.24 -3.47 -13.58
N CYS A 612 34.60 -4.36 -14.33
CA CYS A 612 34.91 -5.78 -14.30
C CYS A 612 36.36 -6.04 -14.73
N ASP A 613 36.84 -5.37 -15.79
CA ASP A 613 38.25 -5.48 -16.22
C ASP A 613 39.21 -5.03 -15.11
N LEU A 614 38.94 -3.89 -14.47
CA LEU A 614 39.77 -3.36 -13.38
C LEU A 614 39.79 -4.28 -12.16
N LEU A 615 38.66 -4.91 -11.81
CA LEU A 615 38.59 -5.87 -10.71
C LEU A 615 39.44 -7.11 -10.99
N HIS A 616 39.46 -7.60 -12.22
CA HIS A 616 40.34 -8.71 -12.62
C HIS A 616 41.81 -8.29 -12.69
N ALA A 617 42.10 -7.04 -13.08
CA ALA A 617 43.45 -6.50 -13.16
C ALA A 617 44.05 -6.18 -11.77
N ALA A 618 43.22 -5.85 -10.79
CA ALA A 618 43.63 -5.33 -9.47
C ALA A 618 44.75 -6.13 -8.77
N PRO A 619 44.72 -7.48 -8.70
CA PRO A 619 45.79 -8.26 -8.07
C PRO A 619 47.16 -8.10 -8.75
N PHE A 620 47.17 -7.84 -10.06
CA PHE A 620 48.38 -7.71 -10.87
C PHE A 620 48.96 -6.28 -10.87
N GLN A 621 48.12 -5.30 -10.53
CA GLN A 621 48.45 -3.87 -10.45
C GLN A 621 48.71 -3.38 -9.02
N ASN A 622 48.82 -4.29 -8.05
CA ASN A 622 48.98 -3.99 -6.64
C ASN A 622 47.81 -3.18 -6.03
N ILE A 623 46.60 -3.37 -6.56
CA ILE A 623 45.37 -2.78 -5.99
C ILE A 623 44.75 -3.83 -5.08
N LEU A 624 44.79 -3.56 -3.78
CA LEU A 624 44.27 -4.46 -2.75
C LEU A 624 43.10 -3.81 -2.02
N PRO A 625 42.03 -4.55 -1.71
CA PRO A 625 40.92 -4.02 -0.93
C PRO A 625 41.39 -3.67 0.48
N ARG A 626 40.68 -2.72 1.11
CA ARG A 626 41.01 -2.26 2.46
C ARG A 626 40.96 -3.43 3.46
N PRO A 627 42.06 -3.76 4.15
CA PRO A 627 42.09 -4.91 5.03
C PRO A 627 41.37 -4.61 6.34
N TYR A 628 40.58 -5.58 6.81
CA TYR A 628 40.04 -5.57 8.17
C TYR A 628 41.18 -5.50 9.19
N CYS A 629 41.14 -4.56 10.13
CA CYS A 629 42.17 -4.38 11.16
C CYS A 629 41.57 -4.64 12.54
N LYS A 630 42.23 -5.48 13.35
CA LYS A 630 41.83 -5.72 14.75
C LYS A 630 42.26 -4.54 15.63
N ASP A 631 41.67 -4.40 16.81
CA ASP A 631 42.06 -3.35 17.76
C ASP A 631 43.55 -3.38 18.09
N GLY A 632 44.21 -2.21 17.94
CA GLY A 632 45.65 -2.06 18.08
C GLY A 632 46.47 -2.32 16.80
N GLU A 633 45.87 -2.83 15.72
CA GLU A 633 46.53 -2.97 14.43
C GLU A 633 46.39 -1.68 13.59
N LYS A 634 47.53 -1.17 13.11
CA LYS A 634 47.54 -0.04 12.18
C LYS A 634 47.21 -0.51 10.75
N PRO A 635 46.19 0.07 10.07
CA PRO A 635 45.82 -0.30 8.71
C PRO A 635 46.99 -0.27 7.72
N GLU A 636 47.88 0.72 7.84
CA GLU A 636 49.04 0.87 6.96
C GLU A 636 50.02 -0.29 7.11
N THR A 637 50.14 -0.85 8.32
CA THR A 637 51.04 -1.99 8.57
C THR A 637 50.47 -3.28 7.98
N LYS A 638 49.15 -3.44 8.04
CA LYS A 638 48.47 -4.61 7.48
C LYS A 638 48.40 -4.56 5.95
N GLN A 639 48.18 -3.37 5.39
CA GLN A 639 48.26 -3.10 3.96
C GLN A 639 49.63 -3.51 3.41
N LYS A 640 50.72 -3.03 4.03
CA LYS A 640 52.10 -3.39 3.63
C LYS A 640 52.39 -4.88 3.70
N ARG A 641 51.82 -5.59 4.70
CA ARG A 641 51.94 -7.06 4.80
C ARG A 641 51.23 -7.76 3.65
N LEU A 642 50.06 -7.27 3.23
CA LEU A 642 49.32 -7.83 2.10
C LEU A 642 50.02 -7.51 0.77
N GLU A 643 50.52 -6.29 0.58
CA GLU A 643 51.35 -5.93 -0.57
C GLU A 643 52.56 -6.85 -0.68
N SER A 644 53.22 -7.14 0.45
CA SER A 644 54.35 -8.08 0.50
C SER A 644 53.93 -9.53 0.19
N LYS A 645 52.75 -9.95 0.65
CA LYS A 645 52.20 -11.29 0.39
C LYS A 645 51.91 -11.51 -1.10
N TYR A 646 51.43 -10.48 -1.79
CA TYR A 646 51.01 -10.56 -3.20
C TYR A 646 52.04 -9.98 -4.18
N SER A 647 53.26 -9.64 -3.74
CA SER A 647 54.28 -9.03 -4.59
C SER A 647 54.67 -9.89 -5.80
N SER A 648 54.53 -11.22 -5.71
CA SER A 648 54.80 -12.15 -6.81
C SER A 648 53.79 -12.06 -7.96
N LEU A 649 52.63 -11.42 -7.74
CA LEU A 649 51.61 -11.21 -8.77
C LEU A 649 51.79 -9.89 -9.53
N GLN A 650 52.63 -8.99 -9.04
CA GLN A 650 52.82 -7.66 -9.64
C GLN A 650 53.56 -7.75 -10.98
N ILE A 651 52.82 -7.66 -12.09
CA ILE A 651 53.34 -7.97 -13.43
C ILE A 651 54.48 -7.04 -13.81
N VAL A 652 54.28 -5.71 -13.72
CA VAL A 652 55.31 -4.73 -14.14
C VAL A 652 56.59 -4.91 -13.33
N SER A 653 56.50 -4.99 -11.99
CA SER A 653 57.69 -5.16 -11.15
C SER A 653 58.45 -6.46 -11.44
N ASN A 654 57.74 -7.55 -11.74
CA ASN A 654 58.38 -8.83 -12.03
C ASN A 654 59.00 -8.87 -13.44
N VAL A 655 58.32 -8.30 -14.45
CA VAL A 655 58.88 -8.20 -15.81
C VAL A 655 60.09 -7.26 -15.84
N GLU A 656 60.10 -6.19 -15.05
CA GLU A 656 61.27 -5.31 -14.92
C GLU A 656 62.47 -6.00 -14.26
N LYS A 657 62.24 -6.94 -13.33
CA LYS A 657 63.30 -7.68 -12.63
C LYS A 657 63.89 -8.82 -13.47
N PHE A 658 63.06 -9.52 -14.23
CA PHE A 658 63.44 -10.79 -14.87
C PHE A 658 63.32 -10.78 -16.41
N GLY A 659 62.67 -9.78 -16.99
CA GLY A 659 62.43 -9.67 -18.43
C GLY A 659 63.51 -8.87 -19.18
N THR A 660 63.40 -8.86 -20.50
CA THR A 660 64.21 -8.01 -21.37
C THR A 660 63.71 -6.55 -21.35
N ALA A 661 64.57 -5.61 -21.76
CA ALA A 661 64.18 -4.19 -21.87
C ALA A 661 62.94 -3.96 -22.76
N LYS A 662 62.79 -4.76 -23.83
CA LYS A 662 61.61 -4.71 -24.71
C LYS A 662 60.35 -5.19 -23.99
N GLN A 663 60.43 -6.28 -23.22
CA GLN A 663 59.29 -6.80 -22.44
C GLN A 663 58.88 -5.84 -21.32
N ALA A 664 59.85 -5.20 -20.64
CA ALA A 664 59.55 -4.20 -19.62
C ALA A 664 58.84 -2.97 -20.19
N MET A 665 59.24 -2.50 -21.38
CA MET A 665 58.55 -1.42 -22.10
C MET A 665 57.10 -1.80 -22.42
N ILE A 666 56.88 -2.98 -23.03
CA ILE A 666 55.54 -3.47 -23.40
C ILE A 666 54.67 -3.66 -22.16
N ALA A 667 55.23 -4.18 -21.06
CA ALA A 667 54.50 -4.38 -19.82
C ALA A 667 54.03 -3.05 -19.19
N ARG A 668 54.85 -1.99 -19.25
CA ARG A 668 54.47 -0.66 -18.77
C ARG A 668 53.36 -0.03 -19.60
N GLU A 669 53.42 -0.17 -20.93
CA GLU A 669 52.35 0.30 -21.83
C GLU A 669 51.05 -0.48 -21.62
N GLY A 670 51.13 -1.81 -21.50
CA GLY A 670 49.95 -2.65 -21.22
C GLY A 670 49.29 -2.35 -19.89
N ASP A 671 50.08 -2.13 -18.83
CA ASP A 671 49.59 -1.75 -17.51
C ASP A 671 48.86 -0.40 -17.53
N LEU A 672 49.40 0.58 -18.27
CA LEU A 672 48.77 1.89 -18.45
C LEU A 672 47.39 1.76 -19.11
N LEU A 673 47.29 1.01 -20.22
CA LEU A 673 46.04 0.79 -20.95
C LEU A 673 44.99 0.01 -20.14
N THR A 674 45.44 -0.85 -19.22
CA THR A 674 44.56 -1.63 -18.36
C THR A 674 44.04 -0.78 -17.20
N ARG A 675 44.88 0.12 -16.66
CA ARG A 675 44.53 0.99 -15.52
C ARG A 675 43.70 2.21 -15.91
N GLU A 676 43.97 2.80 -17.07
CA GLU A 676 43.30 4.01 -17.54
C GLU A 676 42.04 3.64 -18.33
N ARG A 677 40.91 3.64 -17.62
CA ARG A 677 39.57 3.36 -18.16
C ARG A 677 38.67 4.58 -17.98
N LEU A 678 37.63 4.73 -18.80
CA LEU A 678 36.73 5.90 -18.72
C LEU A 678 36.03 5.98 -17.37
N CYS A 679 35.65 4.83 -16.80
CA CYS A 679 35.00 4.72 -15.50
C CYS A 679 35.83 5.28 -14.32
N CYS A 680 37.13 5.56 -14.50
CA CYS A 680 38.01 6.14 -13.48
C CYS A 680 37.84 7.65 -13.26
N GLY A 681 36.86 8.29 -13.91
CA GLY A 681 36.51 9.70 -13.65
C GLY A 681 36.17 10.54 -14.88
N LEU A 682 35.94 9.92 -16.04
CA LEU A 682 35.53 10.60 -17.26
C LEU A 682 34.06 10.28 -17.58
N SER A 683 33.33 11.24 -18.15
CA SER A 683 31.97 11.00 -18.66
C SER A 683 31.83 11.49 -20.09
N ILE A 684 31.34 10.61 -20.97
CA ILE A 684 31.10 10.91 -22.39
C ILE A 684 29.78 11.67 -22.54
N PHE A 685 28.77 11.30 -21.75
CA PHE A 685 27.42 11.82 -21.83
C PHE A 685 27.36 13.31 -21.50
N GLU A 686 28.13 13.76 -20.50
CA GLU A 686 28.27 15.19 -20.19
C GLU A 686 28.80 15.99 -21.38
N VAL A 687 29.83 15.47 -22.07
CA VAL A 687 30.40 16.10 -23.26
C VAL A 687 29.38 16.13 -24.40
N ILE A 688 28.62 15.05 -24.61
CA ILE A 688 27.56 14.99 -25.62
C ILE A 688 26.50 16.06 -25.33
N LEU A 689 26.03 16.17 -24.09
CA LEU A 689 25.05 17.19 -23.70
C LEU A 689 25.59 18.61 -23.92
N GLY A 690 26.86 18.85 -23.58
CA GLY A 690 27.53 20.13 -23.86
C GLY A 690 27.57 20.48 -25.35
N ARG A 691 27.83 19.50 -26.22
CA ARG A 691 27.80 19.72 -27.68
C ARG A 691 26.38 19.94 -28.20
N VAL A 692 25.41 19.19 -27.70
CA VAL A 692 23.99 19.39 -28.06
C VAL A 692 23.53 20.80 -27.70
N LYS A 693 23.97 21.34 -26.55
CA LYS A 693 23.66 22.72 -26.15
C LYS A 693 24.11 23.74 -27.21
N SER A 694 25.27 23.54 -27.82
CA SER A 694 25.80 24.41 -28.88
C SER A 694 25.01 24.37 -30.19
N TYR A 695 24.07 23.42 -30.35
CA TYR A 695 23.19 23.37 -31.53
C TYR A 695 21.92 24.21 -31.36
N MET A 696 21.71 24.80 -30.17
CA MET A 696 20.51 25.57 -29.82
C MET A 696 20.81 27.07 -29.63
N ASP A 697 21.64 27.63 -30.50
CA ASP A 697 22.05 29.05 -30.44
C ASP A 697 21.03 30.01 -31.09
N ASP A 698 20.01 29.49 -31.78
CA ASP A 698 18.99 30.33 -32.42
C ASP A 698 18.15 31.08 -31.37
N PRO A 699 17.96 32.41 -31.50
CA PRO A 699 17.16 33.21 -30.58
C PRO A 699 15.72 32.69 -30.37
N VAL A 700 15.16 31.92 -31.31
CA VAL A 700 13.82 31.33 -31.22
C VAL A 700 13.66 30.45 -29.98
N TRP A 701 14.72 29.82 -29.49
CA TRP A 701 14.65 28.91 -28.33
C TRP A 701 14.43 29.64 -27.01
N MET A 702 14.99 30.85 -26.89
CA MET A 702 14.97 31.68 -25.68
C MET A 702 13.92 32.80 -25.71
N GLY A 703 13.50 33.21 -26.91
CA GLY A 703 12.53 34.28 -27.09
C GLY A 703 13.08 35.68 -26.73
N PRO A 704 12.24 36.72 -26.87
CA PRO A 704 12.61 38.08 -26.50
C PRO A 704 12.79 38.24 -24.97
N PRO A 705 13.54 39.26 -24.52
CA PRO A 705 13.71 39.57 -23.11
C PRO A 705 12.36 39.88 -22.44
N PRO A 706 12.18 39.49 -21.16
CA PRO A 706 10.93 39.69 -20.46
C PRO A 706 10.65 41.16 -20.16
N ILE A 707 9.41 41.59 -20.40
CA ILE A 707 8.95 42.98 -20.19
C ILE A 707 9.11 43.40 -18.73
N ASN A 708 8.84 42.49 -17.79
CA ASN A 708 9.00 42.74 -16.35
C ASN A 708 10.47 42.76 -15.89
N GLY A 709 11.44 42.53 -16.79
CA GLY A 709 12.86 42.50 -16.47
C GLY A 709 13.32 41.28 -15.66
N VAL A 710 12.45 40.30 -15.38
CA VAL A 710 12.72 39.10 -14.58
C VAL A 710 12.57 37.83 -15.41
N MET A 711 11.36 37.49 -15.83
CA MET A 711 11.05 36.28 -16.62
C MET A 711 9.70 36.41 -17.33
N ASN A 712 9.54 35.75 -18.49
CA ASN A 712 8.27 35.68 -19.20
C ASN A 712 7.27 34.85 -18.39
N ILE A 713 6.05 35.38 -18.19
CA ILE A 713 5.01 34.73 -17.38
C ILE A 713 3.86 34.33 -18.26
N ASP A 714 3.24 35.24 -19.00
CA ASP A 714 2.08 34.92 -19.84
C ASP A 714 2.48 34.69 -21.30
N GLU A 715 3.66 35.19 -21.69
CA GLU A 715 4.18 35.10 -23.04
C GLU A 715 4.60 33.65 -23.40
N CYS A 716 4.12 33.16 -24.54
CA CYS A 716 4.44 31.83 -25.08
C CYS A 716 5.62 31.86 -26.08
N SER A 717 6.70 32.57 -25.74
CA SER A 717 7.82 32.82 -26.66
C SER A 717 9.07 31.99 -26.38
N GLU A 718 9.03 31.08 -25.41
CA GLU A 718 10.15 30.22 -25.01
C GLU A 718 9.86 28.76 -25.34
N PHE A 719 10.89 27.95 -25.60
CA PHE A 719 10.71 26.54 -25.96
C PHE A 719 9.86 25.74 -24.96
N HIS A 720 10.06 25.93 -23.65
CA HIS A 720 9.27 25.21 -22.64
C HIS A 720 7.76 25.49 -22.72
N ARG A 721 7.35 26.65 -23.25
CA ARG A 721 5.94 26.98 -23.50
C ARG A 721 5.36 26.19 -24.67
N LEU A 722 6.13 26.05 -25.74
CA LEU A 722 5.80 25.14 -26.84
C LEU A 722 5.71 23.70 -26.33
N TRP A 723 6.69 23.26 -25.53
CA TRP A 723 6.67 21.91 -24.96
C TRP A 723 5.48 21.69 -24.03
N SER A 724 5.06 22.71 -23.26
CA SER A 724 3.85 22.64 -22.42
C SER A 724 2.58 22.43 -23.26
N ALA A 725 2.51 23.05 -24.44
CA ALA A 725 1.41 22.85 -25.38
C ALA A 725 1.44 21.45 -26.01
N LEU A 726 2.62 20.96 -26.42
CA LEU A 726 2.77 19.58 -26.91
C LEU A 726 2.45 18.56 -25.82
N GLN A 727 2.82 18.84 -24.58
CA GLN A 727 2.45 18.03 -23.41
C GLN A 727 0.96 17.95 -23.21
N PHE A 728 0.26 19.07 -23.37
CA PHE A 728 -1.20 19.05 -23.38
C PHE A 728 -1.73 18.10 -24.45
N VAL A 729 -1.24 18.18 -25.69
CA VAL A 729 -1.67 17.29 -26.80
C VAL A 729 -1.48 15.81 -26.49
N TYR A 730 -0.29 15.38 -26.05
CA TYR A 730 -0.05 13.95 -25.79
C TYR A 730 -0.65 13.45 -24.47
N CYS A 731 -1.07 14.35 -23.57
CA CYS A 731 -1.83 14.00 -22.37
C CYS A 731 -3.31 13.77 -22.66
N ILE A 732 -3.87 14.28 -23.76
CA ILE A 732 -5.27 14.05 -24.13
C ILE A 732 -5.53 12.54 -24.25
N PRO A 733 -6.49 11.98 -23.49
CA PRO A 733 -6.88 10.58 -23.62
C PRO A 733 -7.43 10.29 -25.01
N VAL A 734 -6.95 9.21 -25.62
CA VAL A 734 -7.46 8.68 -26.90
C VAL A 734 -8.49 7.58 -26.64
N ALA A 735 -9.24 7.17 -27.67
CA ALA A 735 -10.19 6.08 -27.55
C ALA A 735 -9.47 4.73 -27.30
N ASP A 736 -10.15 3.77 -26.67
CA ASP A 736 -9.56 2.46 -26.32
C ASP A 736 -9.10 1.65 -27.55
N THR A 737 -9.52 2.04 -28.76
CA THR A 737 -9.12 1.44 -30.05
C THR A 737 -7.96 2.16 -30.74
N GLU A 738 -7.44 3.25 -30.16
CA GLU A 738 -6.39 4.08 -30.74
C GLU A 738 -5.07 3.93 -29.96
N PHE A 739 -3.94 4.01 -30.68
CA PHE A 739 -2.63 3.96 -30.04
C PHE A 739 -2.31 5.28 -29.33
N THR A 740 -1.80 5.14 -28.11
CA THR A 740 -1.30 6.26 -27.29
C THR A 740 0.08 6.73 -27.75
N VAL A 741 0.50 7.93 -27.33
CA VAL A 741 1.81 8.50 -27.71
C VAL A 741 2.96 7.67 -27.15
N GLU A 742 2.82 7.17 -25.92
CA GLU A 742 3.81 6.28 -25.31
C GLU A 742 3.95 4.93 -26.03
N GLN A 743 2.88 4.42 -26.66
CA GLN A 743 2.96 3.21 -27.49
C GLN A 743 3.65 3.46 -28.84
N LEU A 744 3.48 4.65 -29.42
CA LEU A 744 4.02 4.99 -30.73
C LEU A 744 5.48 5.47 -30.65
N PHE A 745 5.80 6.31 -29.67
CA PHE A 745 7.08 7.02 -29.59
C PHE A 745 7.95 6.60 -28.40
N GLY A 746 7.41 5.87 -27.43
CA GLY A 746 8.14 5.49 -26.21
C GLY A 746 8.60 6.70 -25.39
N GLU A 747 9.64 6.51 -24.58
CA GLU A 747 10.17 7.59 -23.73
C GLU A 747 11.10 8.56 -24.48
N GLY A 748 11.55 8.20 -25.69
CA GLY A 748 12.43 9.06 -26.50
C GLY A 748 11.85 10.45 -26.74
N LEU A 749 10.53 10.54 -26.95
CA LEU A 749 9.85 11.83 -27.09
C LEU A 749 10.05 12.74 -25.86
N ASN A 750 9.81 12.20 -24.66
CA ASN A 750 9.96 12.95 -23.41
C ASN A 750 11.41 13.31 -23.12
N TRP A 751 12.34 12.40 -23.41
CA TRP A 751 13.78 12.65 -23.28
C TRP A 751 14.24 13.82 -24.14
N ALA A 752 13.79 13.91 -25.38
CA ALA A 752 14.11 15.02 -26.25
C ALA A 752 13.67 16.38 -25.69
N GLY A 753 12.39 16.51 -25.33
CA GLY A 753 11.87 17.76 -24.79
C GLY A 753 12.53 18.14 -23.47
N CYS A 754 12.74 17.17 -22.57
CA CYS A 754 13.38 17.43 -21.28
C CYS A 754 14.86 17.83 -21.44
N VAL A 755 15.62 17.20 -22.34
CA VAL A 755 17.01 17.56 -22.65
C VAL A 755 17.09 19.01 -23.12
N MET A 756 16.26 19.40 -24.09
CA MET A 756 16.26 20.77 -24.60
C MET A 756 15.88 21.78 -23.52
N ILE A 757 14.84 21.49 -22.72
CA ILE A 757 14.41 22.36 -21.61
C ILE A 757 15.54 22.57 -20.59
N VAL A 758 16.30 21.53 -20.24
CA VAL A 758 17.41 21.62 -19.28
C VAL A 758 18.58 22.39 -19.87
N LEU A 759 18.98 22.08 -21.10
CA LEU A 759 20.13 22.71 -21.76
C LEU A 759 19.90 24.21 -22.04
N LEU A 760 18.65 24.61 -22.25
CA LEU A 760 18.22 26.02 -22.37
C LEU A 760 18.04 26.71 -21.01
N GLY A 761 18.20 26.00 -19.88
CA GLY A 761 18.00 26.55 -18.54
C GLY A 761 16.54 26.91 -18.22
N GLN A 762 15.58 26.26 -18.88
CA GLN A 762 14.15 26.59 -18.79
C GLN A 762 13.36 25.67 -17.84
N GLN A 763 13.99 24.65 -17.24
CA GLN A 763 13.31 23.64 -16.41
C GLN A 763 12.48 24.24 -15.27
N ARG A 764 13.03 25.15 -14.47
CA ARG A 764 12.29 25.75 -13.34
C ARG A 764 11.07 26.56 -13.80
N LYS A 765 11.19 27.22 -14.96
CA LYS A 765 10.08 27.95 -15.58
C LYS A 765 9.00 26.99 -16.07
N PHE A 766 9.40 25.90 -16.72
CA PHE A 766 8.51 24.82 -17.14
C PHE A 766 7.71 24.23 -15.96
N GLU A 767 8.37 23.81 -14.88
CA GLU A 767 7.71 23.21 -13.72
C GLU A 767 6.69 24.14 -13.04
N ALA A 768 6.98 25.44 -13.03
CA ALA A 768 6.08 26.46 -12.50
C ALA A 768 4.89 26.70 -13.44
N LEU A 769 5.15 26.85 -14.74
CA LEU A 769 4.23 27.46 -15.70
C LEU A 769 3.53 26.47 -16.65
N ASP A 770 3.89 25.18 -16.65
CA ASP A 770 3.29 24.18 -17.52
C ASP A 770 1.76 24.07 -17.34
N PHE A 771 1.05 24.03 -18.48
CA PHE A 771 -0.41 24.03 -18.52
C PHE A 771 -0.99 22.78 -17.87
N CYS A 772 -0.43 21.60 -18.17
CA CYS A 772 -0.88 20.34 -17.62
C CYS A 772 -0.65 20.27 -16.10
N TYR A 773 0.50 20.73 -15.61
CA TYR A 773 0.81 20.76 -14.19
C TYR A 773 -0.12 21.71 -13.45
N HIS A 774 -0.51 22.83 -14.07
CA HIS A 774 -1.56 23.68 -13.52
C HIS A 774 -2.90 22.95 -13.45
N ILE A 775 -3.37 22.32 -14.54
CA ILE A 775 -4.63 21.55 -14.56
C ILE A 775 -4.62 20.47 -13.47
N LEU A 776 -3.54 19.70 -13.33
CA LEU A 776 -3.39 18.67 -12.30
C LEU A 776 -3.41 19.26 -10.88
N ARG A 777 -2.74 20.39 -10.64
CA ARG A 777 -2.75 21.05 -9.33
C ARG A 777 -4.15 21.50 -8.95
N VAL A 778 -4.89 22.07 -9.89
CA VAL A 778 -6.26 22.54 -9.63
C VAL A 778 -7.21 21.36 -9.43
N GLN A 779 -7.16 20.32 -10.27
CA GLN A 779 -8.01 19.13 -10.11
C GLN A 779 -7.75 18.38 -8.81
N ARG A 780 -6.51 18.34 -8.32
CA ARG A 780 -6.18 17.77 -7.00
C ARG A 780 -6.82 18.54 -5.85
N VAL A 781 -7.06 19.83 -6.03
CA VAL A 781 -7.63 20.69 -4.99
C VAL A 781 -9.14 20.56 -4.92
N ASP A 782 -9.84 20.44 -6.05
CA ASP A 782 -11.31 20.36 -6.06
C ASP A 782 -11.90 18.97 -6.33
N GLY A 783 -11.09 18.00 -6.76
CA GLY A 783 -11.49 16.62 -6.98
C GLY A 783 -12.58 16.43 -8.05
N LYS A 784 -12.67 17.33 -9.03
CA LYS A 784 -13.69 17.24 -10.09
C LYS A 784 -13.30 16.29 -11.22
N ASP A 785 -14.26 15.44 -11.59
CA ASP A 785 -14.10 14.38 -12.59
C ASP A 785 -15.19 14.44 -13.69
N GLU A 786 -15.34 15.61 -14.32
CA GLU A 786 -16.32 15.85 -15.38
C GLU A 786 -15.74 15.56 -16.79
N THR A 787 -16.60 15.45 -17.81
CA THR A 787 -16.18 15.34 -19.21
C THR A 787 -16.35 16.69 -19.90
N VAL A 788 -15.27 17.28 -20.40
CA VAL A 788 -15.28 18.59 -21.07
C VAL A 788 -14.88 18.41 -22.53
N LYS A 789 -15.74 18.84 -23.47
CA LYS A 789 -15.53 18.68 -24.93
C LYS A 789 -15.15 17.25 -25.39
N GLY A 790 -15.66 16.23 -24.69
CA GLY A 790 -15.36 14.82 -24.97
C GLY A 790 -14.09 14.28 -24.28
N ILE A 791 -13.34 15.13 -23.58
CA ILE A 791 -12.17 14.76 -22.78
C ILE A 791 -12.62 14.45 -21.37
N ASN A 792 -12.34 13.24 -20.88
CA ASN A 792 -12.59 12.88 -19.50
C ASN A 792 -11.48 13.47 -18.60
N LEU A 793 -11.84 14.43 -17.73
CA LEU A 793 -10.87 15.18 -16.93
C LEU A 793 -10.07 14.26 -16.01
N LYS A 794 -10.71 13.25 -15.41
CA LYS A 794 -10.03 12.27 -14.55
C LYS A 794 -8.95 11.49 -15.31
N ARG A 795 -9.28 10.98 -16.49
CA ARG A 795 -8.32 10.28 -17.37
C ARG A 795 -7.19 11.21 -17.81
N LEU A 796 -7.49 12.48 -18.13
CA LEU A 796 -6.51 13.49 -18.52
C LEU A 796 -5.51 13.73 -17.38
N VAL A 797 -5.97 14.01 -16.16
CA VAL A 797 -5.07 14.31 -15.02
C VAL A 797 -4.26 13.10 -14.57
N ASP A 798 -4.82 11.89 -14.67
CA ASP A 798 -4.09 10.66 -14.39
C ASP A 798 -2.95 10.48 -15.42
N ARG A 799 -3.18 10.79 -16.70
CA ARG A 799 -2.14 10.81 -17.74
C ARG A 799 -1.09 11.90 -17.48
N ILE A 800 -1.53 13.13 -17.17
CA ILE A 800 -0.64 14.24 -16.82
C ILE A 800 0.28 13.86 -15.67
N ARG A 801 -0.24 13.20 -14.64
CA ARG A 801 0.59 12.78 -13.50
C ARG A 801 1.67 11.77 -13.90
N ARG A 802 1.36 10.84 -14.81
CA ARG A 802 2.37 9.88 -15.32
C ARG A 802 3.50 10.60 -16.04
N PHE A 803 3.18 11.49 -16.98
CA PHE A 803 4.19 12.27 -17.70
C PHE A 803 4.94 13.27 -16.80
N GLN A 804 4.29 13.80 -15.76
CA GLN A 804 4.95 14.62 -14.76
C GLN A 804 6.03 13.84 -14.00
N VAL A 805 5.74 12.61 -13.58
CA VAL A 805 6.72 11.74 -12.90
C VAL A 805 7.86 11.39 -13.86
N LEU A 806 7.55 11.02 -15.10
CA LEU A 806 8.56 10.72 -16.13
C LEU A 806 9.49 11.91 -16.37
N ASN A 807 8.96 13.10 -16.64
CA ASN A 807 9.78 14.30 -16.87
C ASN A 807 10.65 14.62 -15.64
N SER A 808 10.11 14.46 -14.42
CA SER A 808 10.86 14.70 -13.17
C SER A 808 12.05 13.74 -13.04
N GLN A 809 11.88 12.47 -13.42
CA GLN A 809 12.96 11.48 -13.43
C GLN A 809 14.03 11.83 -14.47
N ILE A 810 13.61 12.19 -15.68
CA ILE A 810 14.54 12.60 -16.75
C ILE A 810 15.34 13.84 -16.32
N PHE A 811 14.67 14.85 -15.77
CA PHE A 811 15.34 16.04 -15.23
C PHE A 811 16.33 15.70 -14.12
N ALA A 812 15.99 14.79 -13.21
CA ALA A 812 16.90 14.37 -12.15
C ALA A 812 18.16 13.71 -12.70
N VAL A 813 18.03 12.87 -13.74
CA VAL A 813 19.17 12.25 -14.42
C VAL A 813 20.02 13.31 -15.11
N LEU A 814 19.44 14.19 -15.93
CA LEU A 814 20.18 15.23 -16.66
C LEU A 814 20.93 16.18 -15.71
N ASN A 815 20.28 16.60 -14.63
CA ASN A 815 20.90 17.46 -13.61
C ASN A 815 22.05 16.79 -12.85
N LYS A 816 22.14 15.46 -12.83
CA LYS A 816 23.29 14.76 -12.25
C LYS A 816 24.54 14.93 -13.13
N TYR A 817 24.39 14.89 -14.44
CA TYR A 817 25.49 14.99 -15.41
C TYR A 817 25.91 16.43 -15.71
N LEU A 818 25.01 17.41 -15.55
CA LEU A 818 25.31 18.82 -15.84
C LEU A 818 25.87 19.60 -14.65
N LYS A 819 25.88 19.02 -13.44
CA LYS A 819 26.45 19.64 -12.23
C LYS A 819 27.97 19.51 -12.13
N SER A 820 28.60 18.63 -12.91
CA SER A 820 30.05 18.38 -12.88
C SER A 820 30.87 19.45 -13.60
N GLY A 821 30.27 20.22 -14.52
CA GLY A 821 30.95 21.23 -15.34
C GLY A 821 31.16 22.61 -14.71
N ASP A 822 30.61 22.91 -13.52
CA ASP A 822 30.78 24.23 -12.87
C ASP A 822 32.09 24.38 -12.09
N SER A 823 32.96 23.37 -12.13
CA SER A 823 34.28 23.42 -11.50
C SER A 823 35.37 23.65 -12.55
N GLU A 824 35.59 24.92 -12.91
CA GLU A 824 36.90 25.51 -13.23
C GLU A 824 36.70 26.93 -13.83
N GLY A 825 36.43 27.95 -13.00
CA GLY A 825 36.58 29.34 -13.47
C GLY A 825 36.00 30.49 -12.64
N SER A 826 34.95 30.30 -11.86
CA SER A 826 34.38 31.39 -11.05
C SER A 826 33.85 30.88 -9.72
N THR A 827 34.49 31.25 -8.62
CA THR A 827 34.10 30.88 -7.25
C THR A 827 32.82 31.58 -6.76
N VAL A 828 32.09 32.26 -7.64
CA VAL A 828 30.79 32.89 -7.37
C VAL A 828 29.93 32.82 -8.64
N GLU A 829 28.80 32.11 -8.59
CA GLU A 829 27.76 32.25 -9.62
C GLU A 829 27.23 33.68 -9.59
N HIS A 830 27.40 34.44 -10.67
CA HIS A 830 26.92 35.81 -10.74
C HIS A 830 25.39 35.83 -10.93
N VAL A 831 24.65 35.85 -9.82
CA VAL A 831 23.18 35.99 -9.85
C VAL A 831 22.79 37.42 -10.21
N ARG A 832 21.81 37.58 -11.10
CA ARG A 832 21.26 38.90 -11.45
C ARG A 832 20.62 39.54 -10.21
N CYS A 833 21.18 40.65 -9.75
CA CYS A 833 20.67 41.40 -8.60
C CYS A 833 19.67 42.47 -9.06
N PHE A 834 18.64 42.73 -8.25
CA PHE A 834 17.69 43.80 -8.46
C PHE A 834 17.95 44.93 -7.44
N PRO A 835 18.03 46.19 -7.87
CA PRO A 835 18.25 47.29 -6.95
C PRO A 835 17.03 47.48 -6.03
N PRO A 836 17.22 47.81 -4.74
CA PRO A 836 16.11 48.22 -3.88
C PRO A 836 15.49 49.53 -4.39
N PRO A 837 14.23 49.84 -4.02
CA PRO A 837 13.59 51.10 -4.41
C PRO A 837 14.47 52.29 -4.00
N PRO A 838 14.92 53.13 -4.95
CA PRO A 838 15.75 54.28 -4.63
C PRO A 838 14.94 55.32 -3.86
N HIS A 839 15.54 55.93 -2.84
CA HIS A 839 14.89 57.00 -2.09
C HIS A 839 14.67 58.23 -3.01
N PRO A 840 13.50 58.89 -2.98
CA PRO A 840 13.17 59.99 -3.89
C PRO A 840 14.17 61.15 -3.90
N SER A 841 14.91 61.35 -2.80
CA SER A 841 15.93 62.40 -2.66
C SER A 841 17.24 62.10 -3.41
N MET A 842 17.43 60.88 -3.93
CA MET A 842 18.62 60.45 -4.66
C MET A 842 18.38 60.30 -6.17
N MET A 843 17.18 60.64 -6.65
CA MET A 843 16.85 60.58 -8.08
C MET A 843 17.01 61.97 -8.72
N PRO A 844 17.89 62.13 -9.73
CA PRO A 844 17.80 63.28 -10.62
C PRO A 844 16.45 63.24 -11.35
N ALA A 845 15.80 64.40 -11.47
CA ALA A 845 14.47 64.54 -12.05
C ALA A 845 14.41 64.00 -13.50
N SER A 846 13.88 62.79 -13.68
CA SER A 846 13.38 62.34 -14.99
C SER A 846 12.33 61.24 -14.84
N HIS A 847 11.10 61.61 -15.20
CA HIS A 847 9.96 60.77 -15.60
C HIS A 847 9.33 59.84 -14.56
N TYR A 848 8.47 60.43 -13.71
CA TYR A 848 7.25 59.75 -13.25
C TYR A 848 6.39 59.40 -14.48
N HIS A 849 6.20 58.12 -14.76
CA HIS A 849 5.15 57.67 -15.67
C HIS A 849 3.80 57.72 -14.94
N ASP A 850 2.88 58.52 -15.50
CA ASP A 850 1.49 58.68 -15.08
C ASP A 850 0.72 57.34 -15.16
N PRO A 851 0.07 56.87 -14.07
CA PRO A 851 -0.70 55.63 -14.04
C PRO A 851 -1.99 55.64 -14.90
N ASN A 852 -2.39 56.78 -15.48
CA ASN A 852 -3.65 56.89 -16.22
C ASN A 852 -3.56 56.58 -17.73
N LYS A 853 -2.44 56.07 -18.24
CA LYS A 853 -2.28 55.71 -19.67
C LYS A 853 -2.13 54.20 -19.92
N ILE A 854 -2.99 53.36 -19.33
CA ILE A 854 -3.26 52.02 -19.87
C ILE A 854 -4.77 51.76 -19.80
N ARG A 855 -5.49 52.38 -20.75
CA ARG A 855 -6.75 51.85 -21.27
C ARG A 855 -6.62 51.90 -22.79
N HIS A 856 -6.26 50.77 -23.38
CA HIS A 856 -6.89 50.18 -24.55
C HIS A 856 -6.34 48.77 -24.77
#